data_AF-A0A925MEM7-F1
#
_entry.id   AF-A0A925MEM7-F1
#
_cell.length_a   1.000
_cell.length_b   1.000
_cell.length_c   1.000
_cell.angle_alpha   90.00
_cell.angle_beta   90.00
_cell.angle_gamma   90.00
#
_symmetry.space_group_name_H-M   'P 1'
#
loop_
_entity.id
_entity.type
_entity.pdbx_description
1 polymer ?
#
loop_
_entity_poly.entity_id
_entity_poly.type
_entity_poly.pdbx_seq_one_letter_code
_entity_poly.pdbx_strand_id
1 'polypeptide(L)'
;MLKLGWMLVMCAACEFPRPQNIGPDDGGVHGGDAQPQGEDCQLTAIDTELAITGHRLLLEGTFRGEVTVNFPGAISAVATVLGEHRARVLVPSTATAGALTVTACNATFGPLMFRRVSFATGLGRFESSFDQASGARQTPKLLIARHGHTIAMAGSRLYVIGGASTGGLLDMVEQSSVNADGSLGAFLASSSKLVTPRTGHTSVVIGKYLYVVGGFGERALDSVERAVINLDGSLGPFEVVSQVTLATARHQHTSVVIGNSLYLLGGIASGPLDSVERAVIRADGSIGPFAIVDDVRLLVGRQAPGLARVGDSLYVIGGVGSSGTRDDLERAPISPDGSLGPFVSVANVVMSSPRSGLAIVTMEDAMYVVGGRNAADAIPTVERVAVDADGVLGAFSTVPGVLVTAREGHALVRAENYLYAIGGAGAGGALLGTIERAPLNTSGVLDVPVTSPGVAFAVERSESTIVALERYLYAIGGAAVNAGTVERAKVAADGTLGAFESVPGVAQRTPRKRHAAAVIGSYVYIVGGQGAGGVVKTIERAPIGTDGSLGAFVDVSTLTTARQDHTCAVIGKYLYVIGGDDGAQLLTSIERAVIKADGSLEPFAIVTTSRLGAGRQGHKTIVLGNNLYVLGGDTDVVERAFIDADGSLGPLARIASNTLRNGDRFEATATPIANRLYVLGGDGGALGQGRSEQALIADGSLGSFSLEPSAILLRSGHAAVVAGNYLHIIGGVDSAGAPGVPPALSLLLK
;
A
#
# COMPACT_ATOMS: atom_id res chain seq x y z
N MET A 1 9.98 -4.89 -44.55
CA MET A 1 10.89 -3.77 -44.23
C MET A 1 11.32 -3.96 -42.78
N LEU A 2 12.38 -4.71 -42.42
CA LEU A 2 13.81 -4.64 -42.76
C LEU A 2 14.49 -3.31 -42.35
N LYS A 3 15.05 -3.31 -41.13
CA LYS A 3 16.29 -2.68 -40.62
C LYS A 3 16.21 -2.79 -39.08
N LEU A 4 16.74 -3.80 -38.40
CA LEU A 4 18.17 -4.17 -38.31
C LEU A 4 18.36 -5.56 -37.65
N GLY A 5 18.72 -6.58 -38.45
CA GLY A 5 19.58 -7.70 -38.03
C GLY A 5 18.97 -8.80 -37.15
N TRP A 6 18.65 -9.95 -37.75
CA TRP A 6 18.23 -11.17 -37.06
C TRP A 6 19.42 -11.98 -36.53
N MET A 7 19.19 -12.79 -35.49
CA MET A 7 19.64 -14.18 -35.49
C MET A 7 18.45 -15.08 -35.11
N LEU A 8 17.99 -15.86 -36.08
CA LEU A 8 17.02 -16.93 -35.94
C LEU A 8 17.78 -18.23 -35.63
N VAL A 9 17.39 -18.92 -34.56
CA VAL A 9 17.63 -20.37 -34.40
C VAL A 9 16.29 -21.01 -34.06
N MET A 10 15.71 -21.70 -35.05
CA MET A 10 14.68 -22.74 -34.92
C MET A 10 15.38 -24.07 -35.28
N CYS A 11 15.14 -25.26 -34.74
CA CYS A 11 14.01 -25.99 -34.12
C CYS A 11 14.61 -26.99 -33.08
N ALA A 12 13.91 -27.76 -32.25
CA ALA A 12 12.61 -28.45 -32.36
C ALA A 12 12.04 -28.73 -30.94
N ALA A 13 10.79 -28.38 -30.66
CA ALA A 13 9.58 -29.22 -30.77
C ALA A 13 9.27 -30.07 -29.53
N CYS A 14 8.31 -29.59 -28.73
CA CYS A 14 7.09 -30.31 -28.39
C CYS A 14 5.97 -29.27 -28.39
N GLU A 15 5.16 -29.26 -29.46
CA GLU A 15 4.00 -28.40 -29.63
C GLU A 15 2.80 -28.95 -28.84
N PHE A 16 2.05 -28.06 -28.19
CA PHE A 16 0.58 -28.17 -28.17
C PHE A 16 0.06 -27.10 -29.16
N PRO A 17 -0.89 -27.43 -30.05
CA PRO A 17 -1.24 -26.58 -31.18
C PRO A 17 -2.00 -25.33 -30.70
N ARG A 18 -1.45 -24.15 -31.02
CA ARG A 18 -2.22 -22.89 -30.98
C ARG A 18 -3.10 -22.80 -32.24
N PRO A 19 -4.42 -22.52 -32.11
CA PRO A 19 -5.24 -22.17 -33.27
C PRO A 19 -4.72 -20.90 -33.96
N GLN A 20 -4.80 -20.85 -35.29
CA GLN A 20 -4.18 -19.82 -36.13
C GLN A 20 -4.81 -18.40 -36.05
N ASN A 21 -5.82 -18.17 -35.22
CA ASN A 21 -6.67 -16.96 -35.31
C ASN A 21 -6.66 -16.02 -34.09
N ILE A 22 -5.67 -16.05 -33.19
CA ILE A 22 -5.67 -15.17 -32.01
C ILE A 22 -4.69 -14.00 -32.19
N GLY A 23 -5.22 -12.80 -32.43
CA GLY A 23 -4.54 -11.52 -32.25
C GLY A 23 -4.81 -10.90 -30.87
N PRO A 24 -4.16 -9.80 -30.48
CA PRO A 24 -4.28 -9.22 -29.14
C PRO A 24 -5.64 -8.56 -28.81
N ASP A 25 -6.52 -8.37 -29.82
CA ASP A 25 -7.71 -7.50 -29.76
C ASP A 25 -8.98 -8.08 -30.43
N ASP A 26 -9.39 -9.32 -30.14
CA ASP A 26 -10.62 -9.92 -30.73
C ASP A 26 -11.91 -9.73 -29.92
N GLY A 27 -12.04 -8.60 -29.21
CA GLY A 27 -13.32 -8.08 -28.69
C GLY A 27 -14.28 -7.53 -29.77
N GLY A 28 -14.24 -8.05 -31.01
CA GLY A 28 -14.96 -7.53 -32.16
C GLY A 28 -16.13 -8.43 -32.59
N VAL A 29 -17.32 -7.84 -32.69
CA VAL A 29 -18.49 -8.45 -33.36
C VAL A 29 -18.19 -8.58 -34.84
N HIS A 30 -17.77 -9.75 -35.32
CA HIS A 30 -17.74 -10.06 -36.74
C HIS A 30 -19.06 -10.69 -37.17
N GLY A 31 -19.82 -9.93 -37.95
CA GLY A 31 -21.00 -10.42 -38.65
C GLY A 31 -20.61 -11.27 -39.87
N GLY A 32 -21.38 -12.35 -40.06
CA GLY A 32 -21.61 -13.00 -41.34
C GLY A 32 -20.46 -13.81 -41.93
N ASP A 33 -20.35 -15.08 -41.56
CA ASP A 33 -20.34 -16.19 -42.53
C ASP A 33 -20.52 -17.54 -41.80
N ALA A 34 -21.44 -18.35 -42.31
CA ALA A 34 -21.80 -19.64 -41.73
C ALA A 34 -20.81 -20.73 -42.15
N GLN A 35 -20.09 -21.31 -41.19
CA GLN A 35 -19.31 -22.54 -41.31
C GLN A 35 -19.66 -23.50 -40.15
N PRO A 36 -19.49 -24.83 -40.33
CA PRO A 36 -20.47 -25.83 -39.91
C PRO A 36 -20.48 -26.18 -38.42
N GLN A 37 -21.65 -26.61 -37.96
CA GLN A 37 -21.92 -27.13 -36.62
C GLN A 37 -21.28 -28.52 -36.41
N GLY A 38 -20.46 -28.65 -35.38
CA GLY A 38 -20.04 -29.93 -34.80
C GLY A 38 -18.63 -29.88 -34.23
N GLU A 39 -18.50 -29.95 -32.90
CA GLU A 39 -17.25 -30.06 -32.12
C GLU A 39 -16.34 -28.82 -32.25
N ASP A 40 -16.27 -27.92 -31.27
CA ASP A 40 -15.22 -28.02 -30.26
C ASP A 40 -15.47 -26.96 -29.17
N CYS A 41 -16.23 -27.29 -28.13
CA CYS A 41 -16.02 -26.62 -26.84
C CYS A 41 -14.88 -27.36 -26.14
N GLN A 42 -13.85 -26.64 -25.74
CA GLN A 42 -12.66 -27.22 -25.14
C GLN A 42 -12.20 -26.33 -24.00
N LEU A 43 -11.64 -26.93 -22.95
CA LEU A 43 -10.88 -26.23 -21.91
C LEU A 43 -9.40 -26.51 -22.18
N THR A 44 -8.62 -25.47 -22.47
CA THR A 44 -7.21 -25.60 -22.83
C THR A 44 -6.29 -25.30 -21.66
N ALA A 45 -6.63 -24.32 -20.81
CA ALA A 45 -5.85 -23.99 -19.63
C ALA A 45 -6.66 -23.20 -18.59
N ILE A 46 -6.10 -23.10 -17.39
CA ILE A 46 -6.45 -22.07 -16.40
C ILE A 46 -5.20 -21.24 -16.10
N ASP A 47 -5.38 -19.96 -15.86
CA ASP A 47 -4.29 -19.02 -15.60
C ASP A 47 -3.53 -19.29 -14.30
N THR A 48 -4.16 -19.92 -13.30
CA THR A 48 -3.50 -20.39 -12.09
C THR A 48 -4.21 -21.59 -11.45
N GLU A 49 -3.42 -22.56 -11.00
CA GLU A 49 -3.86 -23.72 -10.22
C GLU A 49 -3.96 -23.40 -8.70
N LEU A 50 -3.49 -22.21 -8.29
CA LEU A 50 -3.48 -21.71 -6.91
C LEU A 50 -4.16 -20.33 -6.84
N ALA A 51 -5.21 -20.20 -6.01
CA ALA A 51 -5.98 -18.96 -5.93
C ALA A 51 -6.57 -18.68 -4.54
N ILE A 52 -6.83 -17.40 -4.21
CA ILE A 52 -7.48 -16.98 -2.96
C ILE A 52 -8.99 -16.70 -3.17
N THR A 53 -9.75 -16.53 -2.08
CA THR A 53 -11.16 -16.09 -2.15
C THR A 53 -11.30 -14.79 -2.94
N GLY A 54 -12.24 -14.72 -3.88
CA GLY A 54 -12.47 -13.54 -4.71
C GLY A 54 -11.42 -13.34 -5.82
N HIS A 55 -10.42 -14.23 -5.92
CA HIS A 55 -9.50 -14.22 -7.07
C HIS A 55 -10.26 -14.54 -8.35
N ARG A 56 -9.87 -13.90 -9.46
CA ARG A 56 -10.42 -14.16 -10.79
C ARG A 56 -9.61 -15.27 -11.41
N LEU A 57 -10.23 -16.42 -11.65
CA LEU A 57 -9.67 -17.44 -12.52
C LEU A 57 -10.07 -17.13 -13.96
N LEU A 58 -9.08 -17.06 -14.85
CA LEU A 58 -9.29 -17.00 -16.28
C LEU A 58 -9.21 -18.43 -16.85
N LEU A 59 -10.30 -18.84 -17.49
CA LEU A 59 -10.38 -20.07 -18.25
C LEU A 59 -10.03 -19.73 -19.71
N GLU A 60 -9.05 -20.45 -20.26
CA GLU A 60 -8.75 -20.42 -21.68
C GLU A 60 -9.35 -21.67 -22.34
N GLY A 61 -9.98 -21.48 -23.49
CA GLY A 61 -10.67 -22.56 -24.18
C GLY A 61 -11.50 -22.06 -25.36
N THR A 62 -12.53 -22.81 -25.72
CA THR A 62 -13.59 -22.37 -26.62
C THR A 62 -14.91 -22.64 -25.90
N PHE A 63 -15.67 -21.59 -25.60
CA PHE A 63 -16.85 -21.67 -24.76
C PHE A 63 -18.07 -21.09 -25.48
N ARG A 64 -19.19 -21.80 -25.43
CA ARG A 64 -20.49 -21.34 -25.96
C ARG A 64 -21.58 -21.56 -24.92
N GLY A 65 -22.48 -20.59 -24.78
CA GLY A 65 -23.54 -20.64 -23.77
C GLY A 65 -23.03 -20.38 -22.35
N GLU A 66 -23.77 -20.88 -21.36
CA GLU A 66 -23.40 -20.72 -19.96
C GLU A 66 -22.19 -21.59 -19.60
N VAL A 67 -21.23 -20.99 -18.89
CA VAL A 67 -20.03 -21.67 -18.39
C VAL A 67 -20.11 -21.73 -16.87
N THR A 68 -20.10 -22.93 -16.32
CA THR A 68 -20.13 -23.17 -14.87
C THR A 68 -18.83 -23.80 -14.41
N VAL A 69 -18.18 -23.23 -13.41
CA VAL A 69 -16.98 -23.81 -12.80
C VAL A 69 -17.36 -24.51 -11.51
N ASN A 70 -17.07 -25.81 -11.43
CA ASN A 70 -17.31 -26.65 -10.28
C ASN A 70 -16.01 -26.76 -9.46
N PHE A 71 -15.98 -26.04 -8.35
CA PHE A 71 -14.85 -26.02 -7.43
C PHE A 71 -14.87 -27.26 -6.51
N PRO A 72 -13.69 -27.73 -6.05
CA PRO A 72 -13.61 -28.70 -4.97
C PRO A 72 -14.37 -28.21 -3.74
N GLY A 73 -15.12 -29.11 -3.09
CA GLY A 73 -16.04 -28.76 -2.00
C GLY A 73 -17.51 -28.63 -2.41
N ALA A 74 -17.89 -29.11 -3.60
CA ALA A 74 -19.26 -29.17 -4.13
C ALA A 74 -19.93 -27.80 -4.32
N ILE A 75 -19.16 -26.80 -4.80
CA ILE A 75 -19.65 -25.45 -5.06
C ILE A 75 -19.46 -25.12 -6.53
N SER A 76 -20.52 -24.64 -7.17
CA SER A 76 -20.50 -24.21 -8.57
C SER A 76 -20.64 -22.69 -8.65
N ALA A 77 -19.88 -22.05 -9.53
CA ALA A 77 -20.03 -20.62 -9.82
C ALA A 77 -20.15 -20.40 -11.33
N VAL A 78 -21.07 -19.53 -11.74
CA VAL A 78 -21.25 -19.14 -13.13
C VAL A 78 -20.13 -18.18 -13.53
N ALA A 79 -19.42 -18.51 -14.60
CA ALA A 79 -18.36 -17.67 -15.16
C ALA A 79 -18.95 -16.60 -16.08
N THR A 80 -18.36 -15.39 -16.08
CA THR A 80 -18.63 -14.39 -17.11
C THR A 80 -17.83 -14.71 -18.37
N VAL A 81 -18.49 -14.98 -19.48
CA VAL A 81 -17.83 -15.18 -20.77
C VAL A 81 -17.33 -13.81 -21.29
N LEU A 82 -16.05 -13.74 -21.67
CA LEU A 82 -15.37 -12.51 -22.12
C LEU A 82 -15.17 -12.46 -23.64
N GLY A 83 -15.63 -13.49 -24.36
CA GLY A 83 -15.50 -13.70 -25.81
C GLY A 83 -15.65 -15.19 -26.12
N GLU A 84 -15.49 -15.62 -27.38
CA GLU A 84 -15.62 -17.05 -27.74
C GLU A 84 -14.58 -17.96 -27.08
N HIS A 85 -13.44 -17.39 -26.65
CA HIS A 85 -12.27 -18.16 -26.18
C HIS A 85 -11.90 -17.98 -24.71
N ARG A 86 -12.62 -17.15 -23.96
CA ARG A 86 -12.29 -16.82 -22.56
C ARG A 86 -13.51 -16.70 -21.68
N ALA A 87 -13.40 -17.22 -20.48
CA ALA A 87 -14.39 -17.02 -19.41
C ALA A 87 -13.69 -16.71 -18.09
N ARG A 88 -14.29 -15.87 -17.26
CA ARG A 88 -13.77 -15.51 -15.93
C ARG A 88 -14.71 -15.97 -14.82
N VAL A 89 -14.17 -16.50 -13.73
CA VAL A 89 -14.97 -16.85 -12.55
C VAL A 89 -14.28 -16.35 -11.28
N LEU A 90 -15.07 -15.92 -10.30
CA LEU A 90 -14.55 -15.59 -8.97
C LEU A 90 -14.50 -16.86 -8.12
N VAL A 91 -13.37 -17.07 -7.44
CA VAL A 91 -13.22 -18.19 -6.51
C VAL A 91 -14.11 -17.98 -5.28
N PRO A 92 -15.07 -18.89 -5.01
CA PRO A 92 -15.95 -18.79 -3.84
C PRO A 92 -15.15 -18.91 -2.53
N SER A 93 -15.61 -18.21 -1.49
CA SER A 93 -14.97 -18.21 -0.17
C SER A 93 -14.88 -19.58 0.49
N THR A 94 -15.73 -20.51 0.06
CA THR A 94 -15.89 -21.87 0.59
C THR A 94 -15.22 -22.95 -0.26
N ALA A 95 -14.55 -22.60 -1.36
CA ALA A 95 -13.85 -23.56 -2.22
C ALA A 95 -12.67 -24.23 -1.48
N THR A 96 -12.43 -25.52 -1.75
CA THR A 96 -11.35 -26.31 -1.11
C THR A 96 -10.26 -26.70 -2.13
N ALA A 97 -9.29 -27.52 -1.72
CA ALA A 97 -8.27 -28.08 -2.61
C ALA A 97 -8.75 -29.40 -3.22
N GLY A 98 -8.52 -29.59 -4.52
CA GLY A 98 -8.88 -30.81 -5.23
C GLY A 98 -9.07 -30.61 -6.73
N ALA A 99 -9.80 -31.52 -7.36
CA ALA A 99 -10.12 -31.46 -8.79
C ALA A 99 -11.19 -30.41 -9.09
N LEU A 100 -10.84 -29.40 -9.88
CA LEU A 100 -11.77 -28.45 -10.48
C LEU A 100 -12.24 -28.97 -11.84
N THR A 101 -13.52 -28.81 -12.15
CA THR A 101 -14.08 -29.11 -13.48
C THR A 101 -14.88 -27.93 -14.01
N VAL A 102 -14.98 -27.83 -15.33
CA VAL A 102 -15.73 -26.75 -16.01
C VAL A 102 -16.82 -27.39 -16.85
N THR A 103 -18.06 -26.95 -16.69
CA THR A 103 -19.20 -27.40 -17.48
C THR A 103 -19.58 -26.31 -18.48
N ALA A 104 -19.57 -26.64 -19.77
CA ALA A 104 -19.98 -25.77 -20.86
C ALA A 104 -20.48 -26.61 -22.03
N CYS A 105 -21.37 -26.08 -22.86
CA CYS A 105 -21.86 -26.76 -24.08
C CYS A 105 -22.37 -28.19 -23.85
N ASN A 106 -23.05 -28.46 -22.73
CA ASN A 106 -23.53 -29.78 -22.30
C ASN A 106 -22.42 -30.84 -22.07
N ALA A 107 -21.17 -30.42 -21.86
CA ALA A 107 -20.05 -31.30 -21.52
C ALA A 107 -19.30 -30.78 -20.28
N THR A 108 -18.55 -31.67 -19.62
CA THR A 108 -17.72 -31.34 -18.45
C THR A 108 -16.25 -31.62 -18.78
N PHE A 109 -15.40 -30.62 -18.56
CA PHE A 109 -13.97 -30.60 -18.86
C PHE A 109 -13.14 -30.58 -17.57
N GLY A 110 -11.96 -31.20 -17.61
CA GLY A 110 -11.08 -31.42 -16.44
C GLY A 110 -10.81 -32.91 -16.19
N PRO A 111 -10.27 -33.29 -15.00
CA PRO A 111 -10.00 -32.45 -13.84
C PRO A 111 -8.73 -31.61 -13.99
N LEU A 112 -8.78 -30.36 -13.54
CA LEU A 112 -7.61 -29.52 -13.33
C LEU A 112 -7.30 -29.44 -11.84
N MET A 113 -6.02 -29.52 -11.49
CA MET A 113 -5.60 -29.39 -10.09
C MET A 113 -5.84 -27.95 -9.66
N PHE A 114 -6.67 -27.77 -8.63
CA PHE A 114 -7.00 -26.47 -8.09
C PHE A 114 -6.84 -26.48 -6.58
N ARG A 115 -6.21 -25.45 -6.03
CA ARG A 115 -6.07 -25.30 -4.59
C ARG A 115 -6.34 -23.87 -4.16
N ARG A 116 -7.41 -23.73 -3.35
CA ARG A 116 -7.61 -22.50 -2.59
C ARG A 116 -6.51 -22.38 -1.52
N VAL A 117 -5.77 -21.28 -1.53
CA VAL A 117 -4.79 -20.96 -0.49
C VAL A 117 -5.36 -19.86 0.42
N SER A 118 -5.16 -20.00 1.74
CA SER A 118 -5.69 -19.06 2.75
C SER A 118 -4.73 -17.91 3.07
N PHE A 119 -3.55 -17.92 2.46
CA PHE A 119 -2.58 -16.84 2.44
C PHE A 119 -1.84 -16.93 1.10
N ALA A 120 -1.22 -15.86 0.68
CA ALA A 120 -0.57 -15.85 -0.61
C ALA A 120 0.87 -16.37 -0.54
N THR A 121 1.11 -17.47 -1.24
CA THR A 121 2.43 -18.00 -1.53
C THR A 121 2.98 -17.28 -2.76
N GLY A 122 3.66 -16.15 -2.53
CA GLY A 122 4.15 -15.25 -3.60
C GLY A 122 3.03 -14.33 -4.10
N LEU A 123 3.01 -13.08 -3.63
CA LEU A 123 2.01 -12.11 -4.09
C LEU A 123 2.48 -11.35 -5.32
N GLY A 124 1.79 -11.64 -6.43
CA GLY A 124 1.23 -10.60 -7.30
C GLY A 124 2.19 -9.93 -8.28
N ARG A 125 1.86 -10.04 -9.56
CA ARG A 125 2.31 -9.16 -10.63
C ARG A 125 1.05 -8.78 -11.40
N PHE A 126 0.75 -7.53 -11.73
CA PHE A 126 1.42 -6.25 -11.55
C PHE A 126 0.31 -5.20 -11.47
N GLU A 127 0.37 -4.28 -10.53
CA GLU A 127 -0.09 -2.92 -10.79
C GLU A 127 1.15 -2.03 -10.78
N SER A 128 1.39 -1.38 -11.90
CA SER A 128 2.56 -0.54 -12.13
C SER A 128 2.48 0.71 -11.27
N SER A 129 3.38 0.82 -10.28
CA SER A 129 3.66 1.98 -9.40
C SER A 129 2.51 2.31 -8.41
N PHE A 130 2.69 2.82 -7.18
CA PHE A 130 3.74 3.71 -6.61
C PHE A 130 4.17 3.44 -5.14
N ASP A 131 5.33 4.01 -4.79
CA ASP A 131 5.97 4.10 -3.47
C ASP A 131 5.44 5.30 -2.64
N GLN A 132 5.23 5.13 -1.32
CA GLN A 132 5.84 5.93 -0.22
C GLN A 132 5.09 5.82 1.11
N ALA A 133 5.78 5.27 2.10
CA ALA A 133 5.28 5.11 3.46
C ALA A 133 6.07 5.91 4.50
N SER A 134 5.40 6.92 5.07
CA SER A 134 5.63 7.65 6.34
C SER A 134 6.25 9.03 6.14
N GLY A 135 5.58 10.08 6.65
CA GLY A 135 5.94 11.48 6.39
C GLY A 135 7.40 11.79 6.77
N ALA A 136 8.16 12.67 6.11
CA ALA A 136 7.83 13.67 5.13
C ALA A 136 9.03 13.94 4.21
N ARG A 137 8.69 14.36 2.99
CA ARG A 137 9.52 14.68 1.82
C ARG A 137 9.87 13.48 0.95
N GLN A 138 9.31 13.47 -0.26
CA GLN A 138 10.02 13.41 -1.55
C GLN A 138 9.01 13.37 -2.69
N THR A 139 9.53 13.32 -3.92
CA THR A 139 8.87 13.57 -5.20
C THR A 139 7.51 12.90 -5.41
N PRO A 140 6.57 13.60 -6.05
CA PRO A 140 6.79 14.86 -6.75
C PRO A 140 6.78 16.06 -5.78
N LYS A 141 7.58 17.10 -6.09
CA LYS A 141 7.63 18.37 -5.33
C LYS A 141 7.14 19.47 -6.25
N LEU A 142 6.64 20.56 -5.67
CA LEU A 142 6.39 21.76 -6.44
C LEU A 142 7.71 22.27 -7.02
N LEU A 143 7.66 22.78 -8.26
CA LEU A 143 8.76 23.48 -8.91
C LEU A 143 9.13 24.74 -8.13
N ILE A 144 8.13 25.42 -7.56
CA ILE A 144 8.32 26.61 -6.73
C ILE A 144 7.68 26.40 -5.35
N ALA A 145 8.50 26.49 -4.31
CA ALA A 145 8.02 26.54 -2.93
C ALA A 145 7.12 27.76 -2.71
N ARG A 146 5.92 27.53 -2.19
CA ARG A 146 4.87 28.55 -2.16
C ARG A 146 3.87 28.30 -1.02
N HIS A 147 3.27 29.38 -0.52
CA HIS A 147 2.18 29.34 0.46
C HIS A 147 0.98 30.18 -0.03
N GLY A 148 -0.19 29.97 0.55
CA GLY A 148 -1.42 30.68 0.17
C GLY A 148 -1.86 30.43 -1.27
N HIS A 149 -1.40 29.32 -1.85
CA HIS A 149 -1.87 28.81 -3.14
C HIS A 149 -3.13 27.97 -2.94
N THR A 150 -3.83 27.67 -4.03
CA THR A 150 -4.97 26.74 -4.00
C THR A 150 -4.71 25.53 -4.88
N ILE A 151 -5.48 24.47 -4.68
CA ILE A 151 -5.47 23.29 -5.54
C ILE A 151 -6.87 23.03 -6.10
N ALA A 152 -6.92 22.67 -7.36
CA ALA A 152 -8.12 22.17 -8.02
C ALA A 152 -7.85 20.80 -8.66
N MET A 153 -8.83 19.91 -8.61
CA MET A 153 -8.81 18.63 -9.33
C MET A 153 -9.88 18.62 -10.42
N ALA A 154 -9.53 18.10 -11.60
CA ALA A 154 -10.48 17.80 -12.66
C ALA A 154 -10.06 16.50 -13.36
N GLY A 155 -10.92 15.47 -13.25
CA GLY A 155 -10.58 14.12 -13.68
C GLY A 155 -9.31 13.61 -13.00
N SER A 156 -8.37 13.08 -13.79
CA SER A 156 -7.08 12.57 -13.32
C SER A 156 -5.98 13.65 -13.29
N ARG A 157 -6.33 14.94 -13.18
CA ARG A 157 -5.36 16.04 -13.11
C ARG A 157 -5.56 16.92 -11.88
N LEU A 158 -4.44 17.36 -11.35
CA LEU A 158 -4.32 18.27 -10.22
C LEU A 158 -3.62 19.56 -10.67
N TYR A 159 -4.16 20.71 -10.29
CA TYR A 159 -3.61 22.04 -10.58
C TYR A 159 -3.32 22.79 -9.29
N VAL A 160 -2.09 23.29 -9.13
CA VAL A 160 -1.63 24.16 -8.04
C VAL A 160 -1.55 25.58 -8.56
N ILE A 161 -2.34 26.48 -8.01
CA ILE A 161 -2.66 27.77 -8.63
C ILE A 161 -2.16 28.92 -7.75
N GLY A 162 -1.35 29.80 -8.32
CA GLY A 162 -0.88 31.03 -7.69
C GLY A 162 -0.10 30.81 -6.38
N GLY A 163 -0.30 31.70 -5.40
CA GLY A 163 0.40 31.71 -4.12
C GLY A 163 1.56 32.71 -4.11
N ALA A 164 2.37 32.66 -3.05
CA ALA A 164 3.54 33.54 -2.89
C ALA A 164 4.81 32.73 -2.61
N SER A 165 5.89 33.10 -3.31
CA SER A 165 7.25 32.58 -3.17
C SER A 165 8.20 33.62 -2.57
N THR A 166 9.47 33.27 -2.37
CA THR A 166 10.52 34.24 -2.02
C THR A 166 10.73 35.31 -3.11
N GLY A 167 10.35 35.04 -4.36
CA GLY A 167 10.39 35.97 -5.48
C GLY A 167 9.14 36.85 -5.62
N GLY A 168 8.17 36.74 -4.71
CA GLY A 168 6.91 37.48 -4.74
C GLY A 168 5.69 36.63 -5.12
N LEU A 169 4.60 37.32 -5.46
CA LEU A 169 3.33 36.71 -5.85
C LEU A 169 3.45 35.96 -7.18
N LEU A 170 2.75 34.83 -7.29
CA LEU A 170 2.81 33.93 -8.43
C LEU A 170 1.53 34.02 -9.26
N ASP A 171 1.69 34.11 -10.57
CA ASP A 171 0.66 33.87 -11.59
C ASP A 171 0.67 32.41 -12.09
N MET A 172 1.72 31.67 -11.74
CA MET A 172 1.99 30.36 -12.30
C MET A 172 1.03 29.29 -11.78
N VAL A 173 0.57 28.44 -12.70
CA VAL A 173 -0.07 27.17 -12.39
C VAL A 173 0.94 26.03 -12.60
N GLU A 174 1.09 25.18 -11.59
CA GLU A 174 1.75 23.88 -11.74
C GLU A 174 0.68 22.80 -11.86
N GLN A 175 0.94 21.73 -12.60
CA GLN A 175 0.00 20.63 -12.78
C GLN A 175 0.69 19.28 -12.63
N SER A 176 -0.07 18.28 -12.20
CA SER A 176 0.36 16.90 -12.08
C SER A 176 -0.78 15.95 -12.48
N SER A 177 -0.44 14.76 -12.96
CA SER A 177 -1.40 13.67 -13.12
C SER A 177 -1.66 12.98 -11.78
N VAL A 178 -2.91 12.64 -11.51
CA VAL A 178 -3.30 11.70 -10.46
C VAL A 178 -3.47 10.35 -11.13
N ASN A 179 -2.65 9.37 -10.74
CA ASN A 179 -2.74 8.02 -11.29
C ASN A 179 -3.88 7.25 -10.61
N ALA A 180 -4.26 6.11 -11.20
CA ALA A 180 -5.38 5.30 -10.72
C ALA A 180 -5.21 4.77 -9.29
N ASP A 181 -3.96 4.67 -8.81
CA ASP A 181 -3.61 4.26 -7.44
C ASP A 181 -3.61 5.44 -6.44
N GLY A 182 -4.03 6.63 -6.88
CA GLY A 182 -4.05 7.87 -6.10
C GLY A 182 -2.70 8.60 -6.03
N SER A 183 -1.63 8.03 -6.57
CA SER A 183 -0.31 8.67 -6.59
C SER A 183 -0.26 9.90 -7.52
N LEU A 184 0.68 10.80 -7.26
CA LEU A 184 0.88 12.01 -8.07
C LEU A 184 2.10 11.84 -8.99
N GLY A 185 1.94 12.24 -10.26
CA GLY A 185 3.03 12.40 -11.21
C GLY A 185 3.90 13.63 -10.92
N ALA A 186 4.98 13.83 -11.67
CA ALA A 186 5.81 15.02 -11.53
C ALA A 186 5.00 16.32 -11.71
N PHE A 187 5.25 17.32 -10.87
CA PHE A 187 4.69 18.66 -11.10
C PHE A 187 5.41 19.34 -12.25
N LEU A 188 4.63 19.78 -13.22
CA LEU A 188 5.08 20.48 -14.41
C LEU A 188 4.44 21.86 -14.45
N ALA A 189 5.15 22.86 -14.96
CA ALA A 189 4.55 24.16 -15.22
C ALA A 189 3.46 24.03 -16.30
N SER A 190 2.28 24.58 -16.04
CA SER A 190 1.26 24.78 -17.06
C SER A 190 1.68 25.92 -17.99
N SER A 191 1.28 25.84 -19.26
CA SER A 191 1.38 26.97 -20.19
C SER A 191 0.42 28.09 -19.82
N SER A 192 -0.65 27.79 -19.09
CA SER A 192 -1.64 28.77 -18.63
C SER A 192 -1.23 29.40 -17.31
N LYS A 193 -1.34 30.73 -17.26
CA LYS A 193 -1.02 31.56 -16.10
C LYS A 193 -2.18 32.47 -15.77
N LEU A 194 -2.33 32.82 -14.51
CA LEU A 194 -3.24 33.85 -14.04
C LEU A 194 -2.91 35.19 -14.69
N VAL A 195 -3.93 36.01 -14.93
CA VAL A 195 -3.80 37.39 -15.41
C VAL A 195 -3.15 38.25 -14.32
N THR A 196 -3.57 38.06 -13.07
CA THR A 196 -3.03 38.78 -11.91
C THR A 196 -2.35 37.80 -10.94
N PRO A 197 -1.04 37.94 -10.68
CA PRO A 197 -0.35 37.19 -9.63
C PRO A 197 -1.04 37.41 -8.28
N ARG A 198 -1.36 36.32 -7.55
CA ARG A 198 -2.18 36.42 -6.32
C ARG A 198 -1.94 35.31 -5.31
N THR A 199 -2.11 35.61 -4.03
CA THR A 199 -2.08 34.65 -2.90
C THR A 199 -3.34 34.77 -2.03
N GLY A 200 -3.69 33.74 -1.26
CA GLY A 200 -4.86 33.73 -0.38
C GLY A 200 -6.19 33.87 -1.13
N HIS A 201 -6.24 33.44 -2.39
CA HIS A 201 -7.47 33.32 -3.17
C HIS A 201 -8.14 31.98 -2.89
N THR A 202 -9.36 31.78 -3.42
CA THR A 202 -9.97 30.44 -3.53
C THR A 202 -10.05 30.02 -4.99
N SER A 203 -10.10 28.72 -5.27
CA SER A 203 -10.36 28.20 -6.61
C SER A 203 -11.38 27.08 -6.60
N VAL A 204 -12.14 26.95 -7.68
CA VAL A 204 -13.22 25.97 -7.79
C VAL A 204 -13.44 25.54 -9.23
N VAL A 205 -13.72 24.26 -9.44
CA VAL A 205 -14.11 23.71 -10.74
C VAL A 205 -15.64 23.67 -10.82
N ILE A 206 -16.21 24.34 -11.83
CA ILE A 206 -17.65 24.39 -12.08
C ILE A 206 -17.88 24.05 -13.55
N GLY A 207 -18.49 22.90 -13.82
CA GLY A 207 -18.61 22.36 -15.17
C GLY A 207 -17.23 22.20 -15.82
N LYS A 208 -17.04 22.81 -17.00
CA LYS A 208 -15.76 22.81 -17.72
C LYS A 208 -14.81 23.95 -17.32
N TYR A 209 -15.10 24.71 -16.28
CA TYR A 209 -14.37 25.92 -15.95
C TYR A 209 -13.64 25.79 -14.62
N LEU A 210 -12.40 26.27 -14.58
CA LEU A 210 -11.63 26.49 -13.36
C LEU A 210 -11.69 27.98 -13.02
N TYR A 211 -12.36 28.32 -11.92
CA TYR A 211 -12.47 29.70 -11.41
C TYR A 211 -11.45 29.96 -10.31
N VAL A 212 -10.93 31.18 -10.28
CA VAL A 212 -10.02 31.71 -9.25
C VAL A 212 -10.60 33.02 -8.76
N VAL A 213 -10.89 33.10 -7.46
CA VAL A 213 -11.79 34.08 -6.88
C VAL A 213 -11.08 34.88 -5.79
N GLY A 214 -11.05 36.22 -5.94
CA GLY A 214 -10.44 37.15 -4.98
C GLY A 214 -8.94 36.90 -4.76
N GLY A 215 -8.48 37.12 -3.53
CA GLY A 215 -7.07 37.00 -3.15
C GLY A 215 -6.35 38.33 -3.02
N PHE A 216 -5.05 38.28 -2.76
CA PHE A 216 -4.19 39.45 -2.56
C PHE A 216 -3.21 39.58 -3.73
N GLY A 217 -3.31 40.70 -4.45
CA GLY A 217 -2.36 41.18 -5.44
C GLY A 217 -1.53 42.32 -4.85
N GLU A 218 -1.56 43.50 -5.46
CA GLU A 218 -1.10 44.74 -4.79
C GLU A 218 -2.02 45.17 -3.65
N ARG A 219 -3.28 44.74 -3.71
CA ARG A 219 -4.34 44.98 -2.74
C ARG A 219 -5.26 43.76 -2.70
N ALA A 220 -6.20 43.73 -1.77
CA ALA A 220 -7.29 42.76 -1.81
C ALA A 220 -8.03 42.87 -3.16
N LEU A 221 -8.28 41.73 -3.80
CA LEU A 221 -8.89 41.65 -5.11
C LEU A 221 -10.37 41.26 -4.97
N ASP A 222 -11.19 41.88 -5.82
CA ASP A 222 -12.58 41.51 -6.09
C ASP A 222 -12.74 40.78 -7.43
N SER A 223 -11.65 40.60 -8.17
CA SER A 223 -11.68 40.01 -9.49
C SER A 223 -11.80 38.48 -9.46
N VAL A 224 -12.55 37.96 -10.43
CA VAL A 224 -12.62 36.54 -10.74
C VAL A 224 -11.91 36.28 -12.06
N GLU A 225 -11.03 35.30 -12.06
CA GLU A 225 -10.40 34.76 -13.27
C GLU A 225 -10.91 33.36 -13.56
N ARG A 226 -10.91 32.96 -14.83
CA ARG A 226 -11.38 31.65 -15.26
C ARG A 226 -10.56 31.11 -16.42
N ALA A 227 -10.27 29.81 -16.37
CA ALA A 227 -9.77 29.04 -17.51
C ALA A 227 -10.77 27.95 -17.92
N VAL A 228 -10.77 27.59 -19.20
CA VAL A 228 -11.47 26.39 -19.69
C VAL A 228 -10.59 25.16 -19.40
N ILE A 229 -11.20 24.09 -18.89
CA ILE A 229 -10.58 22.77 -18.78
C ILE A 229 -10.94 22.00 -20.04
N ASN A 230 -9.94 21.70 -20.87
CA ASN A 230 -10.12 20.92 -22.09
C ASN A 230 -10.34 19.44 -21.77
N LEU A 231 -10.82 18.67 -22.74
CA LEU A 231 -11.13 17.25 -22.56
C LEU A 231 -9.89 16.41 -22.14
N ASP A 232 -8.71 16.81 -22.60
CA ASP A 232 -7.43 16.20 -22.24
C ASP A 232 -6.90 16.67 -20.87
N GLY A 233 -7.63 17.57 -20.19
CA GLY A 233 -7.28 18.20 -18.93
C GLY A 233 -6.24 19.32 -19.05
N SER A 234 -5.86 19.74 -20.26
CA SER A 234 -5.09 20.99 -20.40
C SER A 234 -5.97 22.20 -20.05
N LEU A 235 -5.35 23.27 -19.52
CA LEU A 235 -6.05 24.52 -19.27
C LEU A 235 -5.95 25.43 -20.49
N GLY A 236 -7.05 26.06 -20.88
CA GLY A 236 -7.04 27.26 -21.71
C GLY A 236 -6.43 28.46 -20.97
N PRO A 237 -6.30 29.63 -21.61
CA PRO A 237 -5.80 30.84 -20.95
C PRO A 237 -6.74 31.24 -19.81
N PHE A 238 -6.17 31.79 -18.73
CA PHE A 238 -6.99 32.48 -17.73
C PHE A 238 -7.41 33.84 -18.26
N GLU A 239 -8.67 34.16 -18.07
CA GLU A 239 -9.25 35.45 -18.42
C GLU A 239 -10.02 35.99 -17.23
N VAL A 240 -9.96 37.32 -17.02
CA VAL A 240 -10.83 37.99 -16.05
C VAL A 240 -12.27 37.88 -16.55
N VAL A 241 -13.16 37.37 -15.71
CA VAL A 241 -14.58 37.25 -16.04
C VAL A 241 -15.22 38.62 -15.90
N SER A 242 -15.42 39.29 -17.04
CA SER A 242 -16.03 40.62 -17.07
C SER A 242 -17.40 40.62 -16.37
N GLN A 243 -17.65 41.65 -15.56
CA GLN A 243 -18.88 41.86 -14.79
C GLN A 243 -19.15 40.83 -13.67
N VAL A 244 -18.18 39.97 -13.35
CA VAL A 244 -18.25 39.09 -12.19
C VAL A 244 -17.20 39.54 -11.18
N THR A 245 -17.64 40.30 -10.19
CA THR A 245 -16.81 40.80 -9.09
C THR A 245 -17.40 40.40 -7.75
N LEU A 246 -16.52 40.31 -6.74
CA LEU A 246 -16.94 40.23 -5.34
C LEU A 246 -17.56 41.56 -4.92
N ALA A 247 -18.54 41.52 -4.02
CA ALA A 247 -19.11 42.74 -3.43
C ALA A 247 -18.09 43.44 -2.51
N THR A 248 -17.26 42.65 -1.83
CA THR A 248 -16.13 43.12 -1.03
C THR A 248 -14.85 42.43 -1.48
N ALA A 249 -13.88 43.22 -1.96
CA ALA A 249 -12.53 42.73 -2.26
C ALA A 249 -11.90 42.09 -1.01
N ARG A 250 -11.48 40.84 -1.12
CA ARG A 250 -11.05 40.04 0.05
C ARG A 250 -10.01 38.99 -0.30
N HIS A 251 -9.20 38.61 0.68
CA HIS A 251 -8.26 37.49 0.62
C HIS A 251 -8.32 36.65 1.89
N GLN A 252 -7.65 35.51 1.90
CA GLN A 252 -7.71 34.50 2.97
C GLN A 252 -9.16 34.12 3.35
N HIS A 253 -10.08 34.21 2.39
CA HIS A 253 -11.46 33.76 2.55
C HIS A 253 -11.57 32.29 2.18
N THR A 254 -12.72 31.69 2.47
CA THR A 254 -13.05 30.33 2.04
C THR A 254 -14.26 30.36 1.11
N SER A 255 -14.42 29.33 0.28
CA SER A 255 -15.55 29.22 -0.64
C SER A 255 -16.05 27.79 -0.77
N VAL A 256 -17.34 27.65 -1.10
CA VAL A 256 -18.02 26.35 -1.27
C VAL A 256 -19.13 26.45 -2.29
N VAL A 257 -19.31 25.38 -3.07
CA VAL A 257 -20.46 25.22 -3.95
C VAL A 257 -21.57 24.48 -3.19
N ILE A 258 -22.73 25.11 -3.09
CA ILE A 258 -23.93 24.55 -2.46
C ILE A 258 -25.10 24.73 -3.41
N GLY A 259 -25.70 23.61 -3.83
CA GLY A 259 -26.73 23.62 -4.86
C GLY A 259 -26.23 24.32 -6.12
N ASN A 260 -26.97 25.33 -6.56
CA ASN A 260 -26.64 26.13 -7.74
C ASN A 260 -25.95 27.47 -7.39
N SER A 261 -25.20 27.51 -6.29
CA SER A 261 -24.57 28.74 -5.80
C SER A 261 -23.13 28.51 -5.33
N LEU A 262 -22.28 29.50 -5.59
CA LEU A 262 -20.93 29.60 -5.02
C LEU A 262 -20.95 30.61 -3.88
N TYR A 263 -20.68 30.15 -2.67
CA TYR A 263 -20.62 30.97 -1.46
C TYR A 263 -19.18 31.32 -1.11
N LEU A 264 -18.95 32.56 -0.65
CA LEU A 264 -17.70 33.03 -0.06
C LEU A 264 -17.96 33.45 1.37
N LEU A 265 -17.10 33.02 2.29
CA LEU A 265 -17.26 33.28 3.72
C LEU A 265 -15.96 33.85 4.29
N GLY A 266 -16.11 34.89 5.11
CA GLY A 266 -15.01 35.51 5.83
C GLY A 266 -13.89 36.05 4.95
N GLY A 267 -12.66 35.94 5.43
CA GLY A 267 -11.47 36.55 4.85
C GLY A 267 -11.14 37.90 5.48
N ILE A 268 -10.25 38.65 4.85
CA ILE A 268 -9.80 39.96 5.31
C ILE A 268 -9.84 40.99 4.18
N ALA A 269 -10.29 42.20 4.56
CA ALA A 269 -10.16 43.43 3.80
C ALA A 269 -9.37 44.46 4.63
N SER A 270 -10.03 45.45 5.23
CA SER A 270 -9.43 46.32 6.26
C SER A 270 -9.37 45.64 7.64
N GLY A 271 -10.13 44.56 7.83
CA GLY A 271 -10.15 43.70 9.00
C GLY A 271 -10.86 42.38 8.68
N PRO A 272 -10.90 41.42 9.64
CA PRO A 272 -11.59 40.15 9.46
C PRO A 272 -13.07 40.36 9.14
N LEU A 273 -13.56 39.67 8.10
CA LEU A 273 -14.93 39.79 7.61
C LEU A 273 -15.83 38.72 8.22
N ASP A 274 -17.06 39.10 8.54
CA ASP A 274 -18.17 38.21 8.95
C ASP A 274 -19.14 37.92 7.79
N SER A 275 -18.99 38.65 6.69
CA SER A 275 -19.95 38.64 5.58
C SER A 275 -19.86 37.37 4.74
N VAL A 276 -21.05 36.91 4.34
CA VAL A 276 -21.23 35.84 3.36
C VAL A 276 -21.67 36.46 2.03
N GLU A 277 -20.97 36.11 0.96
CA GLU A 277 -21.34 36.48 -0.41
C GLU A 277 -21.74 35.25 -1.20
N ARG A 278 -22.62 35.42 -2.19
CA ARG A 278 -23.10 34.34 -3.05
C ARG A 278 -23.17 34.78 -4.50
N ALA A 279 -22.68 33.93 -5.40
CA ALA A 279 -22.92 34.01 -6.84
C ALA A 279 -23.77 32.84 -7.30
N VAL A 280 -24.74 33.11 -8.18
CA VAL A 280 -25.54 32.06 -8.83
C VAL A 280 -24.70 31.36 -9.88
N ILE A 281 -24.66 30.04 -9.85
CA ILE A 281 -24.10 29.19 -10.90
C ILE A 281 -25.18 29.01 -11.97
N ARG A 282 -24.84 29.01 -13.25
CA ARG A 282 -25.78 28.74 -14.34
C ARG A 282 -25.54 27.34 -14.89
N ALA A 283 -26.52 26.82 -15.63
CA ALA A 283 -26.46 25.47 -16.20
C ALA A 283 -25.25 25.24 -17.13
N ASP A 284 -24.73 26.29 -17.74
CA ASP A 284 -23.53 26.24 -18.59
C ASP A 284 -22.21 26.30 -17.79
N GLY A 285 -22.27 26.39 -16.46
CA GLY A 285 -21.13 26.55 -15.56
C GLY A 285 -20.61 27.98 -15.45
N SER A 286 -21.26 28.97 -16.08
CA SER A 286 -20.97 30.38 -15.82
C SER A 286 -21.46 30.79 -14.44
N ILE A 287 -20.78 31.73 -13.78
CA ILE A 287 -21.24 32.31 -12.51
C ILE A 287 -21.74 33.74 -12.71
N GLY A 288 -22.72 34.15 -11.90
CA GLY A 288 -23.19 35.53 -11.81
C GLY A 288 -22.30 36.40 -10.92
N PRO A 289 -22.58 37.72 -10.80
CA PRO A 289 -21.90 38.58 -9.85
C PRO A 289 -22.18 38.10 -8.41
N PHE A 290 -21.24 38.35 -7.51
CA PHE A 290 -21.44 38.07 -6.10
C PHE A 290 -22.28 39.17 -5.45
N ALA A 291 -23.21 38.76 -4.59
CA ALA A 291 -23.97 39.65 -3.74
C ALA A 291 -23.85 39.22 -2.29
N ILE A 292 -23.86 40.18 -1.37
CA ILE A 292 -23.95 39.92 0.08
C ILE A 292 -25.28 39.22 0.37
N VAL A 293 -25.24 38.20 1.22
CA VAL A 293 -26.44 37.54 1.75
C VAL A 293 -26.79 38.21 3.07
N ASP A 294 -27.69 39.19 3.05
CA ASP A 294 -27.90 40.12 4.18
C ASP A 294 -28.24 39.43 5.50
N ASP A 295 -29.02 38.34 5.47
CA ASP A 295 -29.48 37.60 6.65
C ASP A 295 -28.54 36.47 7.10
N VAL A 296 -27.40 36.28 6.42
CA VAL A 296 -26.45 35.20 6.72
C VAL A 296 -25.07 35.77 6.95
N ARG A 297 -24.62 35.71 8.21
CA ARG A 297 -23.29 36.19 8.64
C ARG A 297 -22.67 35.24 9.63
N LEU A 298 -21.34 35.21 9.64
CA LEU A 298 -20.59 34.60 10.74
C LEU A 298 -20.84 35.41 12.03
N LEU A 299 -20.89 34.74 13.17
CA LEU A 299 -21.02 35.38 14.48
C LEU A 299 -19.80 36.23 14.81
N VAL A 300 -18.63 35.83 14.31
CA VAL A 300 -17.38 36.55 14.43
C VAL A 300 -16.74 36.66 13.06
N GLY A 301 -16.19 37.82 12.73
CA GLY A 301 -15.40 37.97 11.49
C GLY A 301 -14.07 37.23 11.59
N ARG A 302 -13.72 36.43 10.55
CA ARG A 302 -12.55 35.53 10.58
C ARG A 302 -11.81 35.55 9.25
N GLN A 303 -10.48 35.66 9.29
CA GLN A 303 -9.60 35.39 8.16
C GLN A 303 -8.94 34.01 8.27
N ALA A 304 -8.62 33.42 7.13
CA ALA A 304 -8.07 32.08 6.98
C ALA A 304 -8.81 30.98 7.80
N PRO A 305 -10.16 30.97 7.85
CA PRO A 305 -10.88 29.89 8.50
C PRO A 305 -10.86 28.62 7.62
N GLY A 306 -11.02 27.47 8.26
CA GLY A 306 -11.38 26.24 7.57
C GLY A 306 -12.89 26.17 7.31
N LEU A 307 -13.28 25.44 6.27
CA LEU A 307 -14.68 25.23 5.91
C LEU A 307 -14.94 23.74 5.65
N ALA A 308 -16.03 23.21 6.20
CA ALA A 308 -16.45 21.83 6.00
C ALA A 308 -17.97 21.73 5.84
N ARG A 309 -18.42 21.00 4.82
CA ARG A 309 -19.82 20.60 4.72
C ARG A 309 -19.97 19.21 5.33
N VAL A 310 -20.87 19.10 6.30
CA VAL A 310 -21.18 17.84 7.00
C VAL A 310 -22.69 17.67 6.98
N GLY A 311 -23.18 16.67 6.25
CA GLY A 311 -24.62 16.52 5.98
C GLY A 311 -25.24 17.80 5.41
N ASP A 312 -26.32 18.24 6.07
CA ASP A 312 -27.04 19.48 5.77
C ASP A 312 -26.55 20.67 6.61
N SER A 313 -25.30 20.67 7.04
CA SER A 313 -24.69 21.77 7.78
C SER A 313 -23.36 22.20 7.18
N LEU A 314 -23.12 23.51 7.19
CA LEU A 314 -21.86 24.14 6.81
C LEU A 314 -21.14 24.62 8.08
N TYR A 315 -19.96 24.09 8.35
CA TYR A 315 -19.11 24.41 9.49
C TYR A 315 -17.96 25.33 9.08
N VAL A 316 -17.73 26.38 9.87
CA VAL A 316 -16.60 27.31 9.77
C VAL A 316 -15.74 27.12 11.02
N ILE A 317 -14.45 26.83 10.84
CA ILE A 317 -13.59 26.27 11.89
C ILE A 317 -12.32 27.13 12.02
N GLY A 318 -12.01 27.57 13.24
CA GLY A 318 -10.78 28.31 13.54
C GLY A 318 -10.68 29.66 12.84
N GLY A 319 -9.49 30.00 12.33
CA GLY A 319 -9.18 31.28 11.71
C GLY A 319 -8.68 32.33 12.71
N VAL A 320 -8.46 33.55 12.22
CA VAL A 320 -8.05 34.71 13.04
C VAL A 320 -9.17 35.75 13.03
N GLY A 321 -9.71 36.04 14.21
CA GLY A 321 -10.63 37.16 14.41
C GLY A 321 -9.92 38.40 14.94
N SER A 322 -10.68 39.43 15.31
CA SER A 322 -10.14 40.67 15.89
C SER A 322 -9.40 40.44 17.22
N SER A 323 -9.75 39.38 17.96
CA SER A 323 -9.14 39.00 19.23
C SER A 323 -8.01 37.95 19.09
N GLY A 324 -7.58 37.61 17.88
CA GLY A 324 -6.54 36.61 17.61
C GLY A 324 -7.05 35.29 17.06
N THR A 325 -6.17 34.28 17.06
CA THR A 325 -6.41 32.94 16.52
C THR A 325 -7.46 32.19 17.34
N ARG A 326 -8.33 31.43 16.67
CA ARG A 326 -9.49 30.78 17.27
C ARG A 326 -9.43 29.25 17.20
N ASP A 327 -10.04 28.61 18.18
CA ASP A 327 -10.20 27.15 18.32
C ASP A 327 -11.66 26.68 18.13
N ASP A 328 -12.59 27.62 18.02
CA ASP A 328 -14.03 27.39 18.01
C ASP A 328 -14.62 27.22 16.60
N LEU A 329 -15.87 26.76 16.59
CA LEU A 329 -16.63 26.43 15.39
C LEU A 329 -17.97 27.17 15.37
N GLU A 330 -18.38 27.57 14.17
CA GLU A 330 -19.72 28.06 13.87
C GLU A 330 -20.34 27.16 12.79
N ARG A 331 -21.65 26.95 12.83
CA ARG A 331 -22.36 26.18 11.81
C ARG A 331 -23.63 26.87 11.32
N ALA A 332 -23.97 26.70 10.06
CA ALA A 332 -25.24 27.11 9.47
C ALA A 332 -25.93 25.91 8.82
N PRO A 333 -27.27 25.76 8.95
CA PRO A 333 -28.00 24.74 8.22
C PRO A 333 -28.03 25.08 6.72
N ILE A 334 -28.03 24.04 5.90
CA ILE A 334 -28.18 24.09 4.44
C ILE A 334 -29.59 23.63 4.12
N SER A 335 -30.40 24.52 3.54
CA SER A 335 -31.74 24.19 3.08
C SER A 335 -31.67 23.35 1.78
N PRO A 336 -32.72 22.57 1.45
CA PRO A 336 -32.76 21.77 0.22
C PRO A 336 -32.59 22.57 -1.08
N ASP A 337 -32.95 23.86 -1.09
CA ASP A 337 -32.76 24.78 -2.21
C ASP A 337 -31.31 25.33 -2.32
N GLY A 338 -30.43 24.93 -1.40
CA GLY A 338 -29.05 25.35 -1.29
C GLY A 338 -28.84 26.68 -0.57
N SER A 339 -29.89 27.28 -0.01
CA SER A 339 -29.75 28.47 0.84
C SER A 339 -29.14 28.13 2.20
N LEU A 340 -28.39 29.08 2.77
CA LEU A 340 -27.83 28.95 4.12
C LEU A 340 -28.77 29.63 5.12
N GLY A 341 -28.99 28.99 6.27
CA GLY A 341 -29.58 29.63 7.44
C GLY A 341 -28.56 30.46 8.24
N PRO A 342 -28.97 31.05 9.37
CA PRO A 342 -28.08 31.82 10.22
C PRO A 342 -27.01 30.94 10.88
N PHE A 343 -25.79 31.47 11.05
CA PHE A 343 -24.74 30.78 11.78
C PHE A 343 -25.03 30.78 13.29
N VAL A 344 -24.76 29.64 13.91
CA VAL A 344 -24.82 29.43 15.36
C VAL A 344 -23.50 28.85 15.85
N SER A 345 -23.14 29.13 17.11
CA SER A 345 -21.94 28.56 17.73
C SER A 345 -22.14 27.06 17.99
N VAL A 346 -21.11 26.26 17.74
CA VAL A 346 -21.10 24.84 18.09
C VAL A 346 -20.57 24.69 19.51
N ALA A 347 -21.47 24.74 20.48
CA ALA A 347 -21.10 24.68 21.89
C ALA A 347 -20.37 23.38 22.24
N ASN A 348 -19.34 23.49 23.09
CA ASN A 348 -18.56 22.37 23.64
C ASN A 348 -17.77 21.52 22.64
N VAL A 349 -17.64 21.98 21.39
CA VAL A 349 -16.75 21.37 20.38
C VAL A 349 -15.69 22.39 20.03
N VAL A 350 -14.48 22.20 20.57
CA VAL A 350 -13.34 23.10 20.40
C VAL A 350 -12.09 22.31 20.05
N MET A 351 -11.23 22.89 19.21
CA MET A 351 -9.92 22.33 18.92
C MET A 351 -8.99 22.47 20.13
N SER A 352 -8.05 21.54 20.28
CA SER A 352 -7.06 21.54 21.37
C SER A 352 -6.05 22.67 21.23
N SER A 353 -5.86 23.19 20.02
CA SER A 353 -5.02 24.35 19.74
C SER A 353 -5.70 25.31 18.77
N PRO A 354 -5.83 26.61 19.11
CA PRO A 354 -6.31 27.63 18.19
C PRO A 354 -5.45 27.68 16.94
N ARG A 355 -6.08 27.65 15.76
CA ARG A 355 -5.34 27.59 14.49
C ARG A 355 -6.03 28.33 13.35
N SER A 356 -5.22 28.89 12.45
CA SER A 356 -5.64 29.53 11.20
C SER A 356 -4.82 29.00 10.03
N GLY A 357 -5.30 29.16 8.78
CA GLY A 357 -4.61 28.61 7.61
C GLY A 357 -4.47 27.08 7.64
N LEU A 358 -5.41 26.44 8.36
CA LEU A 358 -5.57 25.00 8.44
C LEU A 358 -6.18 24.44 7.15
N ALA A 359 -6.00 23.15 6.91
CA ALA A 359 -6.74 22.44 5.87
C ALA A 359 -7.65 21.39 6.50
N ILE A 360 -8.78 21.10 5.85
CA ILE A 360 -9.79 20.17 6.36
C ILE A 360 -10.09 19.11 5.32
N VAL A 361 -10.28 17.88 5.77
CA VAL A 361 -10.93 16.83 4.99
C VAL A 361 -12.07 16.22 5.80
N THR A 362 -13.22 16.03 5.16
CA THR A 362 -14.41 15.41 5.76
C THR A 362 -14.61 14.03 5.15
N MET A 363 -14.90 13.06 6.00
CA MET A 363 -15.26 11.68 5.68
C MET A 363 -16.66 11.39 6.21
N GLU A 364 -17.17 10.18 5.93
CA GLU A 364 -18.51 9.77 6.35
C GLU A 364 -18.70 9.80 7.88
N ASP A 365 -17.69 9.36 8.63
CA ASP A 365 -17.75 9.19 10.09
C ASP A 365 -16.87 10.20 10.87
N ALA A 366 -16.13 11.05 10.17
CA ALA A 366 -15.11 11.89 10.80
C ALA A 366 -14.72 13.11 9.96
N MET A 367 -14.19 14.11 10.65
CA MET A 367 -13.53 15.28 10.05
C MET A 367 -12.13 15.44 10.64
N TYR A 368 -11.17 15.77 9.77
CA TYR A 368 -9.77 15.94 10.12
C TYR A 368 -9.34 17.37 9.82
N VAL A 369 -8.73 18.00 10.82
CA VAL A 369 -8.15 19.33 10.77
C VAL A 369 -6.64 19.20 10.77
N VAL A 370 -5.99 19.62 9.68
CA VAL A 370 -4.57 19.36 9.40
C VAL A 370 -3.78 20.65 9.43
N GLY A 371 -2.72 20.68 10.24
CA GLY A 371 -1.76 21.77 10.31
C GLY A 371 -2.39 23.12 10.70
N GLY A 372 -1.91 24.19 10.07
CA GLY A 372 -2.25 25.57 10.36
C GLY A 372 -1.21 26.27 11.21
N ARG A 373 -1.52 27.48 11.66
CA ARG A 373 -0.70 28.31 12.55
C ARG A 373 -1.47 28.69 13.80
N ASN A 374 -0.83 28.49 14.95
CA ASN A 374 -1.30 29.01 16.25
C ASN A 374 -0.65 30.37 16.54
N ALA A 375 -0.89 30.94 17.73
CA ALA A 375 -0.32 32.25 18.09
C ALA A 375 1.23 32.30 18.05
N ALA A 376 1.90 31.16 18.19
CA ALA A 376 3.35 31.06 18.15
C ALA A 376 3.86 30.84 16.72
N ASP A 377 3.45 29.73 16.07
CA ASP A 377 3.97 29.35 14.75
C ASP A 377 3.10 28.34 14.00
N ALA A 378 3.52 27.97 12.79
CA ALA A 378 3.00 26.81 12.07
C ALA A 378 3.11 25.55 12.93
N ILE A 379 2.09 24.69 12.90
CA ILE A 379 2.03 23.46 13.70
C ILE A 379 1.91 22.20 12.83
N PRO A 380 2.48 21.06 13.26
CA PRO A 380 2.39 19.78 12.56
C PRO A 380 1.22 18.92 13.06
N THR A 381 0.31 19.46 13.87
CA THR A 381 -0.71 18.63 14.52
C THR A 381 -1.91 18.41 13.61
N VAL A 382 -2.44 17.19 13.66
CA VAL A 382 -3.72 16.82 13.06
C VAL A 382 -4.71 16.54 14.18
N GLU A 383 -5.90 17.11 14.10
CA GLU A 383 -7.00 16.82 15.04
C GLU A 383 -8.15 16.16 14.29
N ARG A 384 -8.74 15.12 14.87
CA ARG A 384 -9.92 14.39 14.38
C ARG A 384 -11.10 14.66 15.27
N VAL A 385 -12.27 14.85 14.66
CA VAL A 385 -13.56 14.83 15.35
C VAL A 385 -14.48 13.81 14.67
N ALA A 386 -15.20 13.03 15.47
CA ALA A 386 -16.20 12.10 14.95
C ALA A 386 -17.42 12.88 14.42
N VAL A 387 -18.02 12.37 13.37
CA VAL A 387 -19.26 12.86 12.76
C VAL A 387 -20.27 11.74 12.90
N ASP A 388 -21.40 12.01 13.55
CA ASP A 388 -22.49 11.04 13.61
C ASP A 388 -23.41 11.11 12.38
N ALA A 389 -24.39 10.21 12.31
CA ALA A 389 -25.31 10.10 11.19
C ALA A 389 -26.16 11.38 10.96
N ASP A 390 -26.34 12.20 12.00
CA ASP A 390 -27.08 13.46 11.93
C ASP A 390 -26.16 14.66 11.64
N GLY A 391 -24.87 14.42 11.39
CA GLY A 391 -23.87 15.45 11.11
C GLY A 391 -23.46 16.26 12.34
N VAL A 392 -23.69 15.72 13.54
CA VAL A 392 -23.25 16.31 14.80
C VAL A 392 -21.82 15.90 15.08
N LEU A 393 -21.02 16.88 15.52
CA LEU A 393 -19.61 16.68 15.82
C LEU A 393 -19.42 16.22 17.27
N GLY A 394 -18.57 15.21 17.46
CA GLY A 394 -18.07 14.80 18.77
C GLY A 394 -16.98 15.73 19.32
N ALA A 395 -16.14 15.20 20.22
CA ALA A 395 -14.97 15.92 20.71
C ALA A 395 -13.77 15.79 19.76
N PHE A 396 -12.94 16.84 19.67
CA PHE A 396 -11.66 16.76 18.98
C PHE A 396 -10.66 15.88 19.74
N SER A 397 -9.82 15.20 18.98
CA SER A 397 -8.74 14.36 19.48
C SER A 397 -7.52 14.48 18.56
N THR A 398 -6.32 14.55 19.13
CA THR A 398 -5.09 14.64 18.35
C THR A 398 -4.77 13.31 17.68
N VAL A 399 -4.45 13.34 16.39
CA VAL A 399 -3.93 12.20 15.64
C VAL A 399 -2.40 12.32 15.54
N PRO A 400 -1.63 11.52 16.29
CA PRO A 400 -0.17 11.66 16.33
C PRO A 400 0.47 11.25 15.00
N GLY A 401 1.60 11.90 14.66
CA GLY A 401 2.56 11.51 13.62
C GLY A 401 2.07 11.52 12.16
N VAL A 402 0.91 12.10 11.89
CA VAL A 402 0.34 12.18 10.52
C VAL A 402 1.05 13.21 9.66
N LEU A 403 1.25 14.41 10.20
CA LEU A 403 1.90 15.53 9.54
C LEU A 403 3.23 15.76 10.26
N VAL A 404 4.33 15.69 9.53
CA VAL A 404 5.69 15.69 10.09
C VAL A 404 6.31 17.07 9.97
N THR A 405 6.10 17.77 8.85
CA THR A 405 6.50 19.18 8.75
C THR A 405 5.33 20.06 9.19
N ALA A 406 5.58 20.91 10.19
CA ALA A 406 4.67 21.99 10.51
C ALA A 406 4.37 22.81 9.25
N ARG A 407 3.10 23.10 8.99
CA ARG A 407 2.71 23.87 7.79
C ARG A 407 1.41 24.64 7.97
N GLU A 408 1.38 25.86 7.46
CA GLU A 408 0.19 26.71 7.32
C GLU A 408 0.00 27.14 5.86
N GLY A 409 -1.23 27.49 5.49
CA GLY A 409 -1.54 27.96 4.13
C GLY A 409 -1.12 26.98 3.03
N HIS A 410 -1.14 25.68 3.39
CA HIS A 410 -0.88 24.55 2.52
C HIS A 410 -2.20 24.08 1.93
N ALA A 411 -2.12 23.43 0.77
CA ALA A 411 -3.29 22.78 0.20
C ALA A 411 -3.35 21.32 0.64
N LEU A 412 -4.57 20.79 0.74
CA LEU A 412 -4.84 19.42 1.12
C LEU A 412 -5.73 18.78 0.08
N VAL A 413 -5.35 17.62 -0.43
CA VAL A 413 -6.12 16.89 -1.44
C VAL A 413 -6.23 15.43 -1.06
N ARG A 414 -7.43 14.86 -1.24
CA ARG A 414 -7.64 13.42 -1.19
C ARG A 414 -7.53 12.88 -2.61
N ALA A 415 -6.70 11.86 -2.80
CA ALA A 415 -6.70 11.04 -4.01
C ALA A 415 -6.78 9.57 -3.59
N GLU A 416 -7.88 8.92 -3.98
CA GLU A 416 -8.23 7.56 -3.56
C GLU A 416 -8.16 7.41 -2.02
N ASN A 417 -7.24 6.56 -1.56
CA ASN A 417 -6.98 6.21 -0.16
C ASN A 417 -5.83 7.02 0.44
N TYR A 418 -5.50 8.19 -0.11
CA TYR A 418 -4.41 9.02 0.42
C TYR A 418 -4.82 10.48 0.55
N LEU A 419 -4.24 11.12 1.56
CA LEU A 419 -4.29 12.54 1.81
C LEU A 419 -2.91 13.14 1.50
N TYR A 420 -2.87 14.22 0.71
CA TYR A 420 -1.65 14.93 0.35
C TYR A 420 -1.70 16.36 0.87
N ALA A 421 -0.76 16.71 1.75
CA ALA A 421 -0.51 18.07 2.18
C ALA A 421 0.61 18.68 1.33
N ILE A 422 0.28 19.71 0.55
CA ILE A 422 1.12 20.24 -0.54
C ILE A 422 1.51 21.68 -0.22
N GLY A 423 2.83 21.93 -0.21
CA GLY A 423 3.41 23.27 -0.01
C GLY A 423 3.05 23.93 1.33
N GLY A 424 2.90 25.26 1.34
CA GLY A 424 2.62 26.05 2.54
C GLY A 424 3.87 26.70 3.12
N ALA A 425 3.76 27.26 4.32
CA ALA A 425 4.87 27.80 5.09
C ALA A 425 5.05 27.01 6.39
N GLY A 426 6.27 26.60 6.69
CA GLY A 426 6.63 25.91 7.93
C GLY A 426 7.10 26.85 9.03
N ALA A 427 7.73 26.28 10.06
CA ALA A 427 8.22 27.02 11.20
C ALA A 427 9.11 28.21 10.78
N GLY A 428 8.93 29.37 11.43
CA GLY A 428 9.60 30.62 11.09
C GLY A 428 9.21 31.21 9.72
N GLY A 429 8.11 30.75 9.11
CA GLY A 429 7.65 31.21 7.80
C GLY A 429 8.40 30.58 6.60
N ALA A 430 9.16 29.50 6.82
CA ALA A 430 9.94 28.86 5.76
C ALA A 430 9.03 28.28 4.67
N LEU A 431 9.13 28.77 3.43
CA LEU A 431 8.28 28.31 2.33
C LEU A 431 8.61 26.86 1.94
N LEU A 432 7.55 26.08 1.74
CA LEU A 432 7.63 24.65 1.45
C LEU A 432 7.21 24.41 -0.01
N GLY A 433 8.04 23.66 -0.74
CA GLY A 433 7.65 22.97 -1.98
C GLY A 433 7.37 21.48 -1.76
N THR A 434 7.37 21.06 -0.48
CA THR A 434 7.30 19.67 -0.08
C THR A 434 5.87 19.18 -0.03
N ILE A 435 5.69 17.95 -0.49
CA ILE A 435 4.44 17.21 -0.39
C ILE A 435 4.59 16.15 0.69
N GLU A 436 3.59 16.05 1.54
CA GLU A 436 3.44 15.00 2.54
C GLU A 436 2.22 14.16 2.22
N ARG A 437 2.38 12.84 2.22
CA ARG A 437 1.30 11.88 1.97
C ARG A 437 1.02 11.08 3.22
N ALA A 438 -0.25 10.95 3.59
CA ALA A 438 -0.74 10.03 4.61
C ALA A 438 -1.80 9.08 4.01
N PRO A 439 -1.76 7.77 4.31
CA PRO A 439 -2.82 6.85 3.93
C PRO A 439 -4.09 7.19 4.70
N LEU A 440 -5.23 6.94 4.07
CA LEU A 440 -6.57 7.04 4.59
C LEU A 440 -7.14 5.61 4.61
N ASN A 441 -7.30 5.02 5.79
CA ASN A 441 -7.91 3.69 5.87
C ASN A 441 -9.43 3.76 5.64
N THR A 442 -10.08 2.62 5.40
CA THR A 442 -11.55 2.51 5.17
C THR A 442 -12.39 2.90 6.39
N SER A 443 -11.76 3.19 7.53
CA SER A 443 -12.35 3.80 8.74
C SER A 443 -11.96 5.27 8.93
N GLY A 444 -11.43 5.92 7.88
CA GLY A 444 -11.09 7.34 7.86
C GLY A 444 -9.82 7.74 8.62
N VAL A 445 -9.18 6.86 9.40
CA VAL A 445 -8.00 7.20 10.22
C VAL A 445 -6.71 7.26 9.38
N LEU A 446 -5.87 8.26 9.69
CA LEU A 446 -4.57 8.48 9.06
C LEU A 446 -3.48 7.73 9.86
N ASP A 447 -2.85 6.71 9.29
CA ASP A 447 -1.92 5.83 10.05
C ASP A 447 -0.43 6.24 10.01
N VAL A 448 0.20 6.07 11.18
CA VAL A 448 1.65 6.10 11.51
C VAL A 448 2.09 4.67 11.84
N PRO A 449 3.38 4.27 11.71
CA PRO A 449 3.86 3.02 12.29
C PRO A 449 3.46 2.90 13.77
N VAL A 450 2.63 1.90 14.08
CA VAL A 450 2.15 1.60 15.43
C VAL A 450 3.08 0.57 16.04
N THR A 451 3.83 0.95 17.08
CA THR A 451 4.33 -0.04 18.03
C THR A 451 3.12 -0.72 18.65
N SER A 452 2.94 -2.03 18.48
CA SER A 452 1.84 -2.79 19.10
C SER A 452 2.18 -3.06 20.56
N PRO A 453 1.74 -2.23 21.53
CA PRO A 453 2.13 -2.40 22.92
C PRO A 453 1.39 -3.63 23.45
N GLY A 454 2.12 -4.67 23.88
CA GLY A 454 1.53 -5.89 24.44
C GLY A 454 1.65 -7.16 23.59
N VAL A 455 2.25 -7.10 22.40
CA VAL A 455 2.62 -8.33 21.66
C VAL A 455 3.96 -8.84 22.20
N ALA A 456 3.89 -9.56 23.31
CA ALA A 456 5.02 -10.28 23.89
C ALA A 456 4.83 -11.78 23.74
N PHE A 457 5.93 -12.53 23.64
CA PHE A 457 5.88 -13.98 23.83
C PHE A 457 5.43 -14.30 25.25
N ALA A 458 4.64 -15.37 25.42
CA ALA A 458 4.32 -15.89 26.75
C ALA A 458 5.57 -16.40 27.46
N VAL A 459 6.55 -16.88 26.69
CA VAL A 459 7.91 -17.21 27.14
C VAL A 459 8.91 -16.56 26.18
N GLU A 460 9.80 -15.71 26.69
CA GLU A 460 10.87 -15.10 25.90
C GLU A 460 11.63 -16.16 25.10
N ARG A 461 11.72 -15.94 23.79
CA ARG A 461 12.36 -16.87 22.85
C ARG A 461 13.14 -16.13 21.76
N SER A 462 14.28 -16.66 21.36
CA SER A 462 15.08 -16.22 20.22
C SER A 462 15.30 -17.35 19.22
N GLU A 463 15.71 -17.06 17.98
CA GLU A 463 16.02 -18.08 16.95
C GLU A 463 14.85 -19.05 16.67
N SER A 464 13.62 -18.56 16.86
CA SER A 464 12.36 -19.28 16.57
C SER A 464 11.90 -19.03 15.13
N THR A 465 11.12 -19.95 14.56
CA THR A 465 10.47 -19.72 13.26
C THR A 465 9.05 -19.20 13.48
N ILE A 466 8.63 -18.23 12.67
CA ILE A 466 7.26 -17.72 12.65
C ILE A 466 6.57 -18.26 11.39
N VAL A 467 5.41 -18.89 11.58
CA VAL A 467 4.57 -19.42 10.50
C VAL A 467 3.18 -18.78 10.57
N ALA A 468 2.75 -18.11 9.50
CA ALA A 468 1.39 -17.57 9.40
C ALA A 468 0.42 -18.64 8.86
N LEU A 469 -0.65 -18.93 9.61
CA LEU A 469 -1.70 -19.88 9.26
C LEU A 469 -3.07 -19.22 9.44
N GLU A 470 -3.70 -18.84 8.33
CA GLU A 470 -5.01 -18.16 8.28
C GLU A 470 -5.15 -16.98 9.25
N ARG A 471 -5.66 -17.24 10.47
CA ARG A 471 -5.94 -16.25 11.51
C ARG A 471 -4.90 -16.27 12.64
N TYR A 472 -3.78 -16.96 12.48
CA TYR A 472 -2.78 -17.11 13.54
C TYR A 472 -1.35 -16.99 13.02
N LEU A 473 -0.47 -16.36 13.79
CA LEU A 473 0.98 -16.53 13.68
C LEU A 473 1.42 -17.56 14.72
N TYR A 474 2.20 -18.57 14.30
CA TYR A 474 2.76 -19.59 15.18
C TYR A 474 4.26 -19.38 15.33
N ALA A 475 4.73 -19.28 16.57
CA ALA A 475 6.13 -19.31 16.92
C ALA A 475 6.53 -20.72 17.35
N ILE A 476 7.45 -21.31 16.60
CA ILE A 476 7.84 -22.72 16.75
C ILE A 476 9.32 -22.81 17.08
N GLY A 477 9.65 -23.54 18.14
CA GLY A 477 11.00 -23.76 18.64
C GLY A 477 11.72 -22.47 19.09
N GLY A 478 13.04 -22.47 18.96
CA GLY A 478 13.93 -21.39 19.41
C GLY A 478 14.58 -21.67 20.76
N ALA A 479 15.44 -20.76 21.21
CA ALA A 479 16.03 -20.79 22.54
C ALA A 479 15.05 -20.17 23.54
N ALA A 480 14.50 -20.99 24.44
CA ALA A 480 13.58 -20.59 25.50
C ALA A 480 13.73 -21.54 26.70
N VAL A 481 13.22 -21.13 27.87
CA VAL A 481 13.15 -22.00 29.08
C VAL A 481 12.39 -23.30 28.79
N ASN A 482 11.44 -23.26 27.85
CA ASN A 482 10.70 -24.41 27.35
C ASN A 482 10.78 -24.52 25.81
N ALA A 483 11.98 -24.82 25.27
CA ALA A 483 12.29 -24.79 23.83
C ALA A 483 11.41 -25.68 22.91
N GLY A 484 10.58 -26.57 23.47
CA GLY A 484 9.66 -27.42 22.70
C GLY A 484 8.26 -26.82 22.49
N THR A 485 7.89 -25.75 23.18
CA THR A 485 6.53 -25.21 23.14
C THR A 485 6.27 -24.42 21.87
N VAL A 486 5.04 -24.56 21.36
CA VAL A 486 4.51 -23.71 20.29
C VAL A 486 3.65 -22.63 20.93
N GLU A 487 3.90 -21.38 20.53
CA GLU A 487 3.02 -20.25 20.85
C GLU A 487 2.31 -19.77 19.59
N ARG A 488 1.12 -19.20 19.75
CA ARG A 488 0.41 -18.56 18.65
C ARG A 488 -0.15 -17.21 19.05
N ALA A 489 -0.22 -16.28 18.11
CA ALA A 489 -0.94 -15.02 18.24
C ALA A 489 -2.05 -14.99 17.19
N LYS A 490 -3.25 -14.55 17.58
CA LYS A 490 -4.35 -14.35 16.62
C LYS A 490 -4.07 -13.11 15.77
N VAL A 491 -4.20 -13.24 14.46
CA VAL A 491 -4.26 -12.14 13.50
C VAL A 491 -5.71 -11.70 13.40
N ALA A 492 -6.01 -10.47 13.80
CA ALA A 492 -7.33 -9.87 13.66
C ALA A 492 -7.62 -9.53 12.18
N ALA A 493 -8.89 -9.26 11.87
CA ALA A 493 -9.32 -8.98 10.50
C ALA A 493 -8.65 -7.73 9.91
N ASP A 494 -8.21 -6.81 10.76
CA ASP A 494 -7.46 -5.60 10.42
C ASP A 494 -5.94 -5.83 10.29
N GLY A 495 -5.46 -7.07 10.49
CA GLY A 495 -4.04 -7.41 10.45
C GLY A 495 -3.28 -7.16 11.76
N THR A 496 -3.94 -6.68 12.81
CA THR A 496 -3.31 -6.52 14.13
C THR A 496 -3.10 -7.87 14.83
N LEU A 497 -2.09 -7.95 15.70
CA LEU A 497 -1.76 -9.16 16.44
C LEU A 497 -2.30 -9.11 17.87
N GLY A 498 -2.93 -10.20 18.30
CA GLY A 498 -3.15 -10.49 19.72
C GLY A 498 -1.87 -10.90 20.44
N ALA A 499 -1.94 -11.10 21.76
CA ALA A 499 -0.84 -11.64 22.54
C ALA A 499 -0.51 -13.08 22.10
N PHE A 500 0.76 -13.48 22.21
CA PHE A 500 1.13 -14.87 22.02
C PHE A 500 0.66 -15.71 23.21
N GLU A 501 0.01 -16.82 22.93
CA GLU A 501 -0.45 -17.82 23.90
C GLU A 501 0.18 -19.18 23.58
N SER A 502 0.51 -19.96 24.61
CA SER A 502 0.94 -21.36 24.42
C SER A 502 -0.19 -22.18 23.81
N VAL A 503 0.13 -23.06 22.86
CA VAL A 503 -0.82 -23.98 22.23
C VAL A 503 -0.82 -25.30 23.00
N PRO A 504 -1.84 -25.59 23.82
CA PRO A 504 -1.84 -26.78 24.66
C PRO A 504 -1.81 -28.06 23.82
N GLY A 505 -0.92 -29.00 24.18
CA GLY A 505 -0.80 -30.29 23.50
C GLY A 505 -0.01 -30.26 22.18
N VAL A 506 0.52 -29.11 21.77
CA VAL A 506 1.35 -28.97 20.57
C VAL A 506 2.76 -28.58 20.98
N ALA A 507 3.70 -29.52 20.79
CA ALA A 507 5.10 -29.32 21.08
C ALA A 507 5.96 -30.06 20.05
N GLN A 508 7.15 -29.53 19.77
CA GLN A 508 8.16 -30.25 18.99
C GLN A 508 8.59 -31.50 19.76
N ARG A 509 8.77 -32.62 19.04
CA ARG A 509 9.30 -33.87 19.61
C ARG A 509 10.76 -33.69 20.02
N THR A 510 11.51 -32.97 19.20
CA THR A 510 12.87 -32.54 19.48
C THR A 510 12.90 -31.02 19.59
N PRO A 511 12.90 -30.45 20.81
CA PRO A 511 13.11 -29.03 21.05
C PRO A 511 14.39 -28.55 20.35
N ARG A 512 14.28 -27.49 19.54
CA ARG A 512 15.38 -27.04 18.68
C ARG A 512 15.30 -25.56 18.31
N LYS A 513 16.48 -24.97 18.03
CA LYS A 513 16.65 -23.62 17.49
C LYS A 513 17.29 -23.66 16.10
N ARG A 514 17.34 -22.53 15.39
CA ARG A 514 18.07 -22.39 14.09
C ARG A 514 17.65 -23.42 13.03
N HIS A 515 16.39 -23.84 13.09
CA HIS A 515 15.76 -24.75 12.14
C HIS A 515 15.07 -23.95 11.04
N ALA A 516 14.80 -24.60 9.91
CA ALA A 516 13.93 -24.03 8.89
C ALA A 516 12.49 -24.57 9.05
N ALA A 517 11.51 -23.77 8.63
CA ALA A 517 10.11 -24.18 8.60
C ALA A 517 9.55 -24.04 7.18
N ALA A 518 8.64 -24.94 6.79
CA ALA A 518 7.92 -24.86 5.53
C ALA A 518 6.45 -25.21 5.73
N VAL A 519 5.55 -24.44 5.12
CA VAL A 519 4.12 -24.79 5.02
C VAL A 519 3.90 -25.45 3.68
N ILE A 520 3.51 -26.72 3.68
CA ILE A 520 3.28 -27.51 2.47
C ILE A 520 1.96 -28.24 2.63
N GLY A 521 1.05 -28.08 1.69
CA GLY A 521 -0.27 -28.72 1.83
C GLY A 521 -0.97 -28.22 3.10
N SER A 522 -1.63 -29.15 3.78
CA SER A 522 -2.26 -28.94 5.09
C SER A 522 -1.30 -29.24 6.24
N TYR A 523 -0.01 -28.96 6.08
CA TYR A 523 1.01 -29.32 7.07
C TYR A 523 2.09 -28.24 7.23
N VAL A 524 2.62 -28.14 8.46
CA VAL A 524 3.86 -27.42 8.78
C VAL A 524 4.98 -28.42 9.00
N TYR A 525 6.14 -28.17 8.41
CA TYR A 525 7.35 -28.98 8.52
C TYR A 525 8.41 -28.19 9.25
N ILE A 526 9.13 -28.84 10.15
CA ILE A 526 10.31 -28.32 10.83
C ILE A 526 11.50 -29.17 10.43
N VAL A 527 12.51 -28.54 9.85
CA VAL A 527 13.63 -29.19 9.18
C VAL A 527 14.93 -28.86 9.89
N GLY A 528 15.69 -29.90 10.30
CA GLY A 528 17.03 -29.75 10.89
C GLY A 528 17.05 -28.90 12.16
N GLY A 529 18.11 -28.10 12.35
CA GLY A 529 18.32 -27.21 13.49
C GLY A 529 19.28 -27.78 14.54
N GLN A 530 19.35 -27.11 15.68
CA GLN A 530 20.18 -27.50 16.82
C GLN A 530 19.31 -27.87 18.03
N GLY A 531 19.37 -29.13 18.43
CA GLY A 531 18.77 -29.62 19.67
C GLY A 531 19.78 -29.71 20.81
N ALA A 532 19.37 -30.24 21.96
CA ALA A 532 20.24 -30.38 23.14
C ALA A 532 21.49 -31.24 22.88
N GLY A 533 21.39 -32.23 22.00
CA GLY A 533 22.50 -33.12 21.61
C GLY A 533 23.35 -32.63 20.44
N GLY A 534 23.17 -31.38 19.98
CA GLY A 534 23.85 -30.81 18.83
C GLY A 534 22.95 -30.68 17.59
N VAL A 535 23.58 -30.53 16.42
CA VAL A 535 22.89 -30.33 15.15
C VAL A 535 22.17 -31.61 14.73
N VAL A 536 20.90 -31.51 14.32
CA VAL A 536 20.03 -32.67 14.05
C VAL A 536 19.64 -32.80 12.57
N LYS A 537 19.29 -34.04 12.17
CA LYS A 537 18.80 -34.39 10.82
C LYS A 537 17.28 -34.48 10.74
N THR A 538 16.60 -34.54 11.88
CA THR A 538 15.18 -34.93 11.96
C THR A 538 14.28 -33.88 11.35
N ILE A 539 13.24 -34.33 10.67
CA ILE A 539 12.17 -33.52 10.11
C ILE A 539 10.86 -33.91 10.78
N GLU A 540 10.22 -32.94 11.40
CA GLU A 540 8.94 -33.12 12.06
C GLU A 540 7.84 -32.40 11.28
N ARG A 541 6.61 -32.93 11.31
CA ARG A 541 5.46 -32.37 10.62
C ARG A 541 4.23 -32.33 11.52
N ALA A 542 3.47 -31.24 11.48
CA ALA A 542 2.17 -31.11 12.15
C ALA A 542 1.06 -30.80 11.13
N PRO A 543 -0.14 -31.41 11.25
CA PRO A 543 -1.28 -31.05 10.41
C PRO A 543 -1.86 -29.68 10.78
N ILE A 544 -2.44 -29.00 9.80
CA ILE A 544 -3.11 -27.72 9.93
C ILE A 544 -4.62 -27.98 9.85
N GLY A 545 -5.35 -27.63 10.91
CA GLY A 545 -6.80 -27.67 10.97
C GLY A 545 -7.44 -26.57 10.10
N THR A 546 -8.72 -26.75 9.79
CA THR A 546 -9.51 -25.81 8.96
C THR A 546 -9.74 -24.44 9.61
N ASP A 547 -9.44 -24.31 10.90
CA ASP A 547 -9.48 -23.06 11.67
C ASP A 547 -8.09 -22.43 11.84
N GLY A 548 -7.07 -23.02 11.22
CA GLY A 548 -5.67 -22.65 11.37
C GLY A 548 -5.00 -23.26 12.61
N SER A 549 -5.66 -24.16 13.36
CA SER A 549 -5.05 -24.87 14.49
C SER A 549 -3.93 -25.81 14.03
N LEU A 550 -2.91 -26.01 14.87
CA LEU A 550 -1.87 -27.02 14.63
C LEU A 550 -2.17 -28.29 15.43
N GLY A 551 -1.99 -29.45 14.79
CA GLY A 551 -1.98 -30.75 15.47
C GLY A 551 -0.60 -31.12 16.02
N ALA A 552 -0.48 -32.35 16.53
CA ALA A 552 0.77 -32.84 17.09
C ALA A 552 1.86 -33.04 16.02
N PHE A 553 3.11 -32.73 16.39
CA PHE A 553 4.27 -33.01 15.55
C PHE A 553 4.60 -34.51 15.53
N VAL A 554 4.85 -35.03 14.34
CA VAL A 554 5.32 -36.39 14.08
C VAL A 554 6.59 -36.37 13.23
N ASP A 555 7.51 -37.29 13.46
CA ASP A 555 8.69 -37.46 12.60
C ASP A 555 8.25 -37.96 11.21
N VAL A 556 8.73 -37.32 10.14
CA VAL A 556 8.32 -37.63 8.77
C VAL A 556 9.47 -38.03 7.85
N SER A 557 10.69 -37.56 8.11
CA SER A 557 11.89 -37.89 7.33
C SER A 557 13.17 -37.42 8.04
N THR A 558 14.33 -37.63 7.41
CA THR A 558 15.64 -37.12 7.85
C THR A 558 16.43 -36.55 6.67
N LEU A 559 17.25 -35.54 6.96
CA LEU A 559 18.25 -35.02 6.04
C LEU A 559 19.44 -35.99 5.90
N THR A 560 20.20 -35.89 4.80
CA THR A 560 21.45 -36.65 4.65
C THR A 560 22.52 -36.11 5.60
N THR A 561 22.63 -34.78 5.67
CA THR A 561 23.57 -34.07 6.55
C THR A 561 22.80 -33.27 7.61
N ALA A 562 23.24 -33.37 8.87
CA ALA A 562 22.68 -32.55 9.94
C ALA A 562 23.02 -31.09 9.66
N ARG A 563 22.08 -30.17 9.85
CA ARG A 563 22.35 -28.75 9.58
C ARG A 563 21.51 -27.80 10.42
N GLN A 564 22.10 -26.68 10.80
CA GLN A 564 21.46 -25.51 11.43
C GLN A 564 21.66 -24.27 10.56
N ASP A 565 20.90 -23.19 10.81
CA ASP A 565 21.04 -21.90 10.14
C ASP A 565 20.99 -21.98 8.59
N HIS A 566 20.25 -22.97 8.10
CA HIS A 566 20.00 -23.26 6.69
C HIS A 566 18.66 -22.67 6.26
N THR A 567 18.39 -22.70 4.97
CA THR A 567 17.09 -22.27 4.42
C THR A 567 16.41 -23.39 3.66
N CYS A 568 15.08 -23.29 3.54
CA CYS A 568 14.28 -24.21 2.73
C CYS A 568 13.50 -23.45 1.66
N ALA A 569 13.27 -24.12 0.52
CA ALA A 569 12.41 -23.62 -0.54
C ALA A 569 11.55 -24.74 -1.10
N VAL A 570 10.26 -24.46 -1.30
CA VAL A 570 9.33 -25.39 -1.96
C VAL A 570 9.24 -24.98 -3.42
N ILE A 571 9.63 -25.87 -4.32
CA ILE A 571 9.70 -25.59 -5.76
C ILE A 571 9.07 -26.77 -6.50
N GLY A 572 7.91 -26.52 -7.11
CA GLY A 572 7.10 -27.58 -7.71
C GLY A 572 6.79 -28.67 -6.68
N LYS A 573 7.18 -29.92 -7.00
CA LYS A 573 6.99 -31.08 -6.12
C LYS A 573 8.13 -31.31 -5.12
N TYR A 574 9.10 -30.40 -5.02
CA TYR A 574 10.31 -30.63 -4.22
C TYR A 574 10.40 -29.68 -3.02
N LEU A 575 10.87 -30.23 -1.90
CA LEU A 575 11.38 -29.45 -0.77
C LEU A 575 12.91 -29.42 -0.84
N TYR A 576 13.47 -28.25 -1.11
CA TYR A 576 14.91 -28.00 -1.13
C TYR A 576 15.41 -27.48 0.21
N VAL A 577 16.62 -27.86 0.57
CA VAL A 577 17.31 -27.49 1.82
C VAL A 577 18.73 -27.06 1.45
N ILE A 578 19.10 -25.82 1.76
CA ILE A 578 20.26 -25.13 1.17
C ILE A 578 21.19 -24.60 2.27
N GLY A 579 22.48 -24.93 2.16
CA GLY A 579 23.55 -24.38 3.01
C GLY A 579 23.38 -24.67 4.51
N GLY A 580 23.89 -23.77 5.36
CA GLY A 580 23.88 -23.90 6.83
C GLY A 580 25.20 -24.42 7.39
N ASP A 581 25.18 -24.86 8.63
CA ASP A 581 26.33 -25.40 9.38
C ASP A 581 26.00 -26.79 9.93
N ASP A 582 26.90 -27.76 9.78
CA ASP A 582 26.75 -29.12 10.33
C ASP A 582 27.29 -29.29 11.76
N GLY A 583 27.80 -28.21 12.35
CA GLY A 583 28.46 -28.16 13.65
C GLY A 583 29.98 -28.33 13.57
N ALA A 584 30.51 -28.64 12.39
CA ALA A 584 31.95 -28.71 12.12
C ALA A 584 32.38 -27.74 11.00
N GLN A 585 31.53 -27.50 10.00
CA GLN A 585 31.83 -26.65 8.86
C GLN A 585 30.57 -26.04 8.21
N LEU A 586 30.77 -24.91 7.54
CA LEU A 586 29.76 -24.29 6.69
C LEU A 586 29.53 -25.12 5.43
N LEU A 587 28.27 -25.43 5.16
CA LEU A 587 27.83 -26.28 4.08
C LEU A 587 27.57 -25.48 2.80
N THR A 588 28.02 -26.07 1.70
CA THR A 588 27.68 -25.62 0.32
C THR A 588 26.62 -26.51 -0.33
N SER A 589 26.30 -27.64 0.31
CA SER A 589 25.39 -28.66 -0.24
C SER A 589 23.94 -28.20 -0.24
N ILE A 590 23.24 -28.64 -1.29
CA ILE A 590 21.79 -28.57 -1.42
C ILE A 590 21.27 -29.99 -1.37
N GLU A 591 20.19 -30.21 -0.63
CA GLU A 591 19.46 -31.48 -0.61
C GLU A 591 18.01 -31.25 -1.02
N ARG A 592 17.37 -32.24 -1.62
CA ARG A 592 15.93 -32.19 -1.90
C ARG A 592 15.22 -33.50 -1.63
N ALA A 593 13.92 -33.41 -1.35
CA ALA A 593 13.00 -34.55 -1.31
C ALA A 593 11.74 -34.26 -2.14
N VAL A 594 11.15 -35.31 -2.71
CA VAL A 594 9.81 -35.22 -3.32
C VAL A 594 8.76 -35.14 -2.22
N ILE A 595 7.82 -34.22 -2.40
CA ILE A 595 6.62 -34.06 -1.58
C ILE A 595 5.53 -34.94 -2.17
N LYS A 596 5.04 -35.91 -1.40
CA LYS A 596 3.92 -36.76 -1.81
C LYS A 596 2.57 -36.08 -1.54
N ALA A 597 1.51 -36.58 -2.18
CA ALA A 597 0.17 -36.03 -2.06
C ALA A 597 -0.39 -36.07 -0.62
N ASP A 598 0.01 -37.06 0.19
CA ASP A 598 -0.32 -37.17 1.62
C ASP A 598 0.59 -36.29 2.52
N GLY A 599 1.47 -35.50 1.89
CA GLY A 599 2.49 -34.68 2.52
C GLY A 599 3.67 -35.48 3.11
N SER A 600 3.75 -36.79 2.97
CA SER A 600 4.97 -37.49 3.34
C SER A 600 6.12 -37.06 2.42
N LEU A 601 7.35 -37.15 2.92
CA LEU A 601 8.55 -36.79 2.15
C LEU A 601 9.27 -38.07 1.74
N GLU A 602 9.73 -38.13 0.50
CA GLU A 602 10.71 -39.13 0.10
C GLU A 602 12.05 -38.91 0.81
N PRO A 603 12.95 -39.92 0.84
CA PRO A 603 14.29 -39.74 1.38
C PRO A 603 14.99 -38.56 0.70
N PHE A 604 15.65 -37.71 1.51
CA PHE A 604 16.45 -36.62 0.98
C PHE A 604 17.64 -37.15 0.19
N ALA A 605 17.97 -36.45 -0.88
CA ALA A 605 19.17 -36.71 -1.68
C ALA A 605 19.92 -35.40 -1.95
N ILE A 606 21.25 -35.48 -2.00
CA ILE A 606 22.11 -34.35 -2.39
C ILE A 606 21.84 -33.99 -3.85
N VAL A 607 21.60 -32.71 -4.11
CA VAL A 607 21.51 -32.16 -5.46
C VAL A 607 22.92 -31.96 -5.98
N THR A 608 23.29 -32.71 -7.02
CA THR A 608 24.65 -32.68 -7.60
C THR A 608 24.80 -31.66 -8.73
N THR A 609 23.70 -31.18 -9.29
CA THR A 609 23.67 -30.20 -10.39
C THR A 609 23.80 -28.76 -9.94
N SER A 610 23.65 -28.49 -8.64
CA SER A 610 23.66 -27.14 -8.08
C SER A 610 24.26 -27.13 -6.67
N ARG A 611 25.13 -26.15 -6.38
CA ARG A 611 25.87 -26.03 -5.13
C ARG A 611 26.25 -24.57 -4.90
N LEU A 612 26.26 -24.12 -3.64
CA LEU A 612 26.74 -22.77 -3.30
C LEU A 612 28.23 -22.64 -3.59
N GLY A 613 28.67 -21.47 -4.07
CA GLY A 613 30.07 -21.17 -4.34
C GLY A 613 30.94 -21.10 -3.08
N ALA A 614 30.34 -20.73 -1.94
CA ALA A 614 30.97 -20.74 -0.62
C ALA A 614 29.98 -21.21 0.45
N GLY A 615 30.48 -21.91 1.47
CA GLY A 615 29.66 -22.37 2.59
C GLY A 615 29.16 -21.16 3.37
N ARG A 616 27.87 -21.14 3.72
CA ARG A 616 27.25 -20.02 4.44
C ARG A 616 26.09 -20.47 5.31
N GLN A 617 25.88 -19.79 6.42
CA GLN A 617 24.79 -19.96 7.38
C GLN A 617 24.08 -18.62 7.61
N GLY A 618 22.89 -18.64 8.21
CA GLY A 618 22.10 -17.43 8.53
C GLY A 618 21.58 -16.67 7.31
N HIS A 619 21.81 -17.20 6.11
CA HIS A 619 21.43 -16.63 4.82
C HIS A 619 19.91 -16.71 4.58
N LYS A 620 19.46 -16.14 3.45
CA LYS A 620 18.08 -16.23 3.00
C LYS A 620 18.00 -16.72 1.56
N THR A 621 17.03 -17.60 1.32
CA THR A 621 16.69 -18.10 -0.01
C THR A 621 15.34 -17.54 -0.43
N ILE A 622 15.27 -16.95 -1.62
CA ILE A 622 14.06 -16.35 -2.16
C ILE A 622 13.81 -16.90 -3.57
N VAL A 623 12.59 -17.38 -3.81
CA VAL A 623 12.14 -17.78 -5.14
C VAL A 623 11.37 -16.62 -5.77
N LEU A 624 11.84 -16.13 -6.92
CA LEU A 624 11.20 -15.06 -7.70
C LEU A 624 11.07 -15.52 -9.15
N GLY A 625 9.85 -15.66 -9.66
CA GLY A 625 9.61 -16.23 -10.99
C GLY A 625 10.32 -17.57 -11.15
N ASN A 626 11.12 -17.71 -12.21
CA ASN A 626 11.90 -18.92 -12.49
C ASN A 626 13.31 -18.87 -11.89
N ASN A 627 13.53 -18.10 -10.83
CA ASN A 627 14.83 -17.93 -10.21
C ASN A 627 14.78 -18.24 -8.72
N LEU A 628 15.79 -18.95 -8.24
CA LEU A 628 16.11 -19.07 -6.83
C LEU A 628 17.33 -18.20 -6.53
N TYR A 629 17.20 -17.31 -5.55
CA TYR A 629 18.25 -16.42 -5.06
C TYR A 629 18.69 -16.83 -3.68
N VAL A 630 20.00 -16.79 -3.42
CA VAL A 630 20.60 -16.99 -2.08
C VAL A 630 21.42 -15.75 -1.74
N LEU A 631 21.09 -15.09 -0.62
CA LEU A 631 21.71 -13.83 -0.20
C LEU A 631 21.96 -13.77 1.31
N GLY A 632 22.95 -12.98 1.71
CA GLY A 632 23.35 -12.79 3.11
C GLY A 632 24.01 -14.02 3.70
N GLY A 633 23.99 -14.10 5.04
CA GLY A 633 24.80 -15.02 5.81
C GLY A 633 26.22 -14.49 5.98
N ASP A 634 27.21 -15.37 5.99
CA ASP A 634 28.65 -15.04 6.16
C ASP A 634 29.29 -14.42 4.89
N THR A 635 28.48 -13.93 3.95
CA THR A 635 28.96 -13.31 2.72
C THR A 635 27.97 -12.29 2.18
N ASP A 636 28.50 -11.27 1.51
CA ASP A 636 27.78 -10.22 0.80
C ASP A 636 27.34 -10.65 -0.62
N VAL A 637 27.76 -11.84 -1.07
CA VAL A 637 27.52 -12.35 -2.41
C VAL A 637 26.11 -12.87 -2.57
N VAL A 638 25.41 -12.41 -3.60
CA VAL A 638 24.15 -12.99 -4.05
C VAL A 638 24.40 -14.02 -5.16
N GLU A 639 23.89 -15.23 -4.95
CA GLU A 639 23.91 -16.32 -5.93
C GLU A 639 22.49 -16.56 -6.49
N ARG A 640 22.41 -17.01 -7.74
CA ARG A 640 21.14 -17.34 -8.41
C ARG A 640 21.24 -18.65 -9.18
N ALA A 641 20.20 -19.47 -9.06
CA ALA A 641 19.93 -20.62 -9.93
C ALA A 641 18.63 -20.40 -10.69
N PHE A 642 18.59 -20.87 -11.93
CA PHE A 642 17.32 -20.99 -12.67
C PHE A 642 16.55 -22.22 -12.19
N ILE A 643 15.23 -22.08 -12.20
CA ILE A 643 14.28 -23.15 -11.89
C ILE A 643 13.74 -23.68 -13.22
N ASP A 644 13.97 -24.96 -13.46
CA ASP A 644 13.46 -25.67 -14.62
C ASP A 644 11.97 -25.96 -14.48
N ALA A 645 11.29 -26.25 -15.59
CA ALA A 645 9.85 -26.48 -15.63
C ALA A 645 9.38 -27.65 -14.73
N ASP A 646 10.25 -28.62 -14.46
CA ASP A 646 9.98 -29.76 -13.57
C ASP A 646 10.26 -29.44 -12.08
N GLY A 647 10.72 -28.22 -11.78
CA GLY A 647 11.13 -27.78 -10.45
C GLY A 647 12.56 -28.18 -10.07
N SER A 648 13.38 -28.65 -11.02
CA SER A 648 14.81 -28.87 -10.82
C SER A 648 15.58 -27.54 -10.83
N LEU A 649 16.72 -27.53 -10.13
CA LEU A 649 17.62 -26.37 -10.08
C LEU A 649 18.78 -26.52 -11.06
N GLY A 650 18.97 -25.51 -11.90
CA GLY A 650 20.23 -25.29 -12.60
C GLY A 650 21.38 -24.92 -11.65
N PRO A 651 22.60 -24.75 -12.18
CA PRO A 651 23.76 -24.39 -11.37
C PRO A 651 23.60 -23.01 -10.73
N LEU A 652 23.90 -22.92 -9.43
CA LEU A 652 24.01 -21.65 -8.72
C LEU A 652 25.23 -20.88 -9.22
N ALA A 653 25.02 -19.59 -9.51
CA ALA A 653 26.08 -18.69 -9.96
C ALA A 653 25.99 -17.33 -9.27
N ARG A 654 27.15 -16.74 -8.97
CA ARG A 654 27.27 -15.37 -8.43
C ARG A 654 26.72 -14.35 -9.42
N ILE A 655 25.94 -13.39 -8.90
CA ILE A 655 25.52 -12.21 -9.65
C ILE A 655 26.50 -11.07 -9.36
N ALA A 656 27.41 -10.80 -10.29
CA ALA A 656 28.46 -9.79 -10.10
C ALA A 656 27.90 -8.36 -9.88
N SER A 657 26.72 -8.04 -10.42
CA SER A 657 26.08 -6.72 -10.28
C SER A 657 25.29 -6.54 -8.97
N ASN A 658 25.11 -7.61 -8.18
CA ASN A 658 24.26 -7.61 -6.99
C ASN A 658 25.05 -8.15 -5.79
N THR A 659 25.78 -7.28 -5.12
CA THR A 659 26.32 -7.53 -3.77
C THR A 659 25.51 -6.74 -2.75
N LEU A 660 25.32 -7.31 -1.56
CA LEU A 660 24.78 -6.57 -0.42
C LEU A 660 25.78 -5.44 -0.11
N ARG A 661 25.27 -4.22 0.03
CA ARG A 661 26.14 -3.03 0.10
C ARG A 661 26.81 -2.86 1.44
N ASN A 662 26.29 -3.50 2.47
CA ASN A 662 26.77 -3.35 3.83
C ASN A 662 27.47 -4.61 4.36
N GLY A 663 28.08 -5.38 3.47
CA GLY A 663 28.83 -6.58 3.83
C GLY A 663 27.97 -7.84 3.99
N ASP A 664 28.57 -8.83 4.65
CA ASP A 664 27.91 -10.03 5.14
C ASP A 664 26.75 -9.68 6.09
N ARG A 665 25.73 -10.55 6.14
CA ARG A 665 24.46 -10.31 6.83
C ARG A 665 23.99 -11.58 7.51
N PHE A 666 24.62 -11.91 8.62
CA PHE A 666 24.22 -13.07 9.41
C PHE A 666 22.87 -12.78 10.10
N GLU A 667 21.93 -13.72 9.97
CA GLU A 667 20.57 -13.63 10.55
C GLU A 667 19.76 -12.39 10.17
N ALA A 668 19.99 -11.84 8.98
CA ALA A 668 19.05 -10.90 8.37
C ALA A 668 17.77 -11.61 7.94
N THR A 669 16.66 -10.88 7.88
CA THR A 669 15.45 -11.33 7.19
C THR A 669 15.42 -10.75 5.78
N ALA A 670 14.92 -11.52 4.82
CA ALA A 670 14.74 -11.06 3.45
C ALA A 670 13.29 -11.33 3.05
N THR A 671 12.52 -10.27 2.88
CA THR A 671 11.08 -10.36 2.65
C THR A 671 10.71 -9.60 1.37
N PRO A 672 10.16 -10.29 0.36
CA PRO A 672 9.59 -9.60 -0.79
C PRO A 672 8.32 -8.86 -0.34
N ILE A 673 8.26 -7.57 -0.59
CA ILE A 673 7.11 -6.70 -0.34
C ILE A 673 6.86 -5.94 -1.64
N ALA A 674 5.70 -6.17 -2.23
CA ALA A 674 5.35 -5.65 -3.55
C ALA A 674 6.47 -5.93 -4.58
N ASN A 675 7.00 -4.88 -5.21
CA ASN A 675 8.05 -4.98 -6.22
C ASN A 675 9.47 -4.89 -5.65
N ARG A 676 9.69 -5.11 -4.36
CA ARG A 676 11.02 -5.01 -3.74
C ARG A 676 11.31 -6.20 -2.84
N LEU A 677 12.56 -6.60 -2.82
CA LEU A 677 13.11 -7.46 -1.78
C LEU A 677 13.73 -6.57 -0.72
N TYR A 678 13.18 -6.57 0.48
CA TYR A 678 13.77 -5.91 1.63
C TYR A 678 14.65 -6.88 2.40
N VAL A 679 15.89 -6.48 2.67
CA VAL A 679 16.83 -7.19 3.54
C VAL A 679 16.96 -6.37 4.82
N LEU A 680 16.35 -6.87 5.88
CA LEU A 680 16.17 -6.14 7.13
C LEU A 680 17.18 -6.63 8.17
N GLY A 681 17.89 -5.67 8.78
CA GLY A 681 18.82 -5.92 9.88
C GLY A 681 19.93 -6.92 9.55
N GLY A 682 20.23 -7.79 10.52
CA GLY A 682 21.32 -8.75 10.48
C GLY A 682 22.65 -8.19 10.97
N ASP A 683 23.52 -9.10 11.41
CA ASP A 683 24.86 -8.79 11.91
C ASP A 683 25.86 -8.75 10.73
N GLY A 684 26.67 -7.68 10.68
CA GLY A 684 27.62 -7.37 9.61
C GLY A 684 29.08 -7.35 10.08
N GLY A 685 29.39 -8.08 11.15
CA GLY A 685 30.75 -8.18 11.68
C GLY A 685 31.21 -6.96 12.47
N ALA A 686 32.51 -6.63 12.36
CA ALA A 686 33.27 -5.84 13.35
C ALA A 686 32.80 -4.40 13.64
N LEU A 687 31.80 -3.86 12.94
CA LEU A 687 31.29 -2.50 13.14
C LEU A 687 29.77 -2.40 12.95
N GLY A 688 29.01 -2.99 13.87
CA GLY A 688 27.63 -2.58 14.16
C GLY A 688 26.58 -3.11 13.18
N GLN A 689 25.42 -3.45 13.75
CA GLN A 689 24.28 -3.91 12.98
C GLN A 689 23.93 -2.96 11.85
N GLY A 690 23.73 -3.54 10.67
CA GLY A 690 23.81 -2.79 9.45
C GLY A 690 22.48 -2.23 8.95
N ARG A 691 22.49 -1.04 8.32
CA ARG A 691 21.30 -0.39 7.73
C ARG A 691 20.53 -1.35 6.83
N SER A 692 19.21 -1.45 6.98
CA SER A 692 18.38 -2.26 6.08
C SER A 692 18.59 -1.84 4.60
N GLU A 693 18.43 -2.79 3.69
CA GLU A 693 18.63 -2.60 2.25
C GLU A 693 17.42 -3.09 1.46
N GLN A 694 17.29 -2.61 0.23
CA GLN A 694 16.23 -3.02 -0.68
C GLN A 694 16.74 -3.16 -2.11
N ALA A 695 16.21 -4.14 -2.84
CA ALA A 695 16.43 -4.33 -4.27
C ALA A 695 15.09 -4.41 -5.00
N LEU A 696 15.00 -3.83 -6.20
CA LEU A 696 13.81 -3.93 -7.04
C LEU A 696 13.66 -5.36 -7.58
N ILE A 697 12.43 -5.85 -7.64
CA ILE A 697 12.03 -7.10 -8.28
C ILE A 697 11.33 -6.73 -9.60
N ALA A 698 12.00 -6.98 -10.71
CA ALA A 698 11.51 -6.73 -12.07
C ALA A 698 11.71 -7.99 -12.92
N ASP A 699 10.74 -8.34 -13.75
CA ASP A 699 10.67 -9.59 -14.52
C ASP A 699 11.13 -10.88 -13.83
N GLY A 700 10.61 -11.12 -12.62
CA GLY A 700 10.97 -12.28 -11.80
C GLY A 700 12.45 -12.30 -11.40
N SER A 701 13.11 -11.15 -11.51
CA SER A 701 14.55 -10.99 -11.35
C SER A 701 14.87 -9.88 -10.35
N LEU A 702 15.99 -10.06 -9.67
CA LEU A 702 16.47 -9.15 -8.63
C LEU A 702 17.40 -8.08 -9.22
N GLY A 703 17.06 -6.81 -9.04
CA GLY A 703 17.91 -5.66 -9.37
C GLY A 703 19.00 -5.40 -8.32
N SER A 704 19.77 -4.33 -8.50
CA SER A 704 20.84 -3.96 -7.57
C SER A 704 20.28 -3.51 -6.21
N PHE A 705 20.97 -3.86 -5.12
CA PHE A 705 20.64 -3.37 -3.79
C PHE A 705 20.91 -1.87 -3.62
N SER A 706 20.10 -1.23 -2.80
CA SER A 706 20.18 0.16 -2.39
C SER A 706 19.84 0.26 -0.91
N LEU A 707 20.40 1.25 -0.20
CA LEU A 707 20.09 1.44 1.22
C LEU A 707 18.60 1.80 1.38
N GLU A 708 17.98 1.23 2.41
CA GLU A 708 16.60 1.51 2.79
C GLU A 708 16.58 2.86 3.57
N PRO A 709 15.80 3.87 3.12
CA PRO A 709 15.84 5.21 3.71
C PRO A 709 15.29 5.28 5.15
N SER A 710 14.41 4.35 5.51
CA SER A 710 13.61 4.37 6.73
C SER A 710 14.24 3.59 7.87
N ALA A 711 15.57 3.38 7.87
CA ALA A 711 16.37 2.77 8.95
C ALA A 711 15.55 1.89 9.92
N ILE A 712 14.87 0.86 9.38
CA ILE A 712 14.06 -0.06 10.18
C ILE A 712 14.99 -0.62 11.26
N LEU A 713 14.61 -0.45 12.54
CA LEU A 713 15.42 -0.73 13.74
C LEU A 713 16.41 -1.87 13.52
N LEU A 714 17.70 -1.56 13.71
CA LEU A 714 18.81 -2.48 13.52
C LEU A 714 18.73 -3.61 14.55
N ARG A 715 18.25 -4.79 14.12
CA ARG A 715 18.22 -6.01 14.92
C ARG A 715 18.71 -7.24 14.14
N SER A 716 19.31 -8.23 14.81
CA SER A 716 19.68 -9.55 14.26
C SER A 716 18.89 -10.66 14.96
N GLY A 717 18.77 -11.83 14.32
CA GLY A 717 18.07 -12.98 14.91
C GLY A 717 16.55 -12.81 15.08
N HIS A 718 15.96 -11.86 14.34
CA HIS A 718 14.52 -11.60 14.33
C HIS A 718 13.82 -12.43 13.25
N ALA A 719 12.53 -12.68 13.44
CA ALA A 719 11.64 -13.17 12.39
C ALA A 719 10.90 -12.00 11.74
N ALA A 720 10.55 -12.14 10.46
CA ALA A 720 9.74 -11.19 9.74
C ALA A 720 8.62 -11.91 8.99
N VAL A 721 7.39 -11.42 9.09
CA VAL A 721 6.23 -12.00 8.40
C VAL A 721 5.29 -10.91 7.93
N VAL A 722 4.78 -11.06 6.71
CA VAL A 722 3.71 -10.21 6.18
C VAL A 722 2.36 -10.85 6.50
N ALA A 723 1.50 -10.14 7.23
CA ALA A 723 0.14 -10.57 7.51
C ALA A 723 -0.83 -9.39 7.36
N GLY A 724 -1.87 -9.57 6.53
CA GLY A 724 -2.76 -8.47 6.15
C GLY A 724 -1.97 -7.30 5.55
N ASN A 725 -2.18 -6.12 6.12
CA ASN A 725 -1.48 -4.90 5.71
C ASN A 725 -0.23 -4.62 6.54
N TYR A 726 0.33 -5.60 7.27
CA TYR A 726 1.48 -5.37 8.16
C TYR A 726 2.65 -6.31 7.86
N LEU A 727 3.86 -5.78 7.99
CA LEU A 727 5.10 -6.51 8.18
C LEU A 727 5.37 -6.54 9.67
N HIS A 728 5.25 -7.72 10.27
CA HIS A 728 5.60 -7.95 11.66
C HIS A 728 7.05 -8.41 11.76
N ILE A 729 7.86 -7.65 12.50
CA ILE A 729 9.22 -8.00 12.89
C ILE A 729 9.17 -8.44 14.34
N ILE A 730 9.48 -9.70 14.62
CA ILE A 730 9.26 -10.34 15.91
C ILE A 730 10.59 -10.87 16.45
N GLY A 731 10.91 -10.49 17.68
CA GLY A 731 12.13 -10.85 18.39
C GLY A 731 13.38 -10.12 17.89
N GLY A 732 14.53 -10.76 18.13
CA GLY A 732 15.86 -10.28 17.79
C GLY A 732 16.53 -9.41 18.86
N VAL A 733 17.83 -9.19 18.70
CA VAL A 733 18.67 -8.35 19.55
C VAL A 733 19.07 -7.08 18.83
N ASP A 734 19.09 -5.95 19.53
CA ASP A 734 19.49 -4.67 18.96
C ASP A 734 21.02 -4.47 18.93
N SER A 735 21.46 -3.32 18.43
CA SER A 735 22.88 -2.95 18.32
C SER A 735 23.63 -2.86 19.67
N ALA A 736 22.92 -2.82 20.81
CA ALA A 736 23.51 -2.86 22.14
C ALA A 736 23.58 -4.29 22.71
N GLY A 737 23.14 -5.30 21.95
CA GLY A 737 23.01 -6.68 22.41
C GLY A 737 21.87 -6.88 23.41
N ALA A 738 20.98 -5.89 23.55
CA ALA A 738 19.81 -5.99 24.41
C ALA A 738 18.64 -6.64 23.62
N PRO A 739 17.73 -7.37 24.30
CA PRO A 739 16.46 -7.76 23.71
C PRO A 739 15.74 -6.51 23.20
N GLY A 740 15.41 -6.45 21.90
CA GLY A 740 14.80 -5.26 21.32
C GLY A 740 13.44 -5.00 21.95
N VAL A 741 13.30 -3.91 22.70
CA VAL A 741 11.99 -3.43 23.16
C VAL A 741 11.41 -2.54 22.04
N PRO A 742 10.23 -2.86 21.46
CA PRO A 742 9.31 -3.95 21.80
C PRO A 742 9.64 -5.31 21.12
N PRO A 743 9.23 -6.43 21.76
CA PRO A 743 9.46 -7.81 21.26
C PRO A 743 8.77 -8.12 19.93
N ALA A 744 7.78 -7.33 19.51
CA ALA A 744 7.25 -7.33 18.17
C ALA A 744 7.00 -5.90 17.69
N LEU A 745 7.37 -5.63 16.44
CA LEU A 745 7.15 -4.38 15.74
C LEU A 745 6.25 -4.68 14.53
N SER A 746 5.11 -4.00 14.43
CA SER A 746 4.21 -4.12 13.28
C SER A 746 4.38 -2.86 12.42
N LEU A 747 4.84 -3.04 11.20
CA LEU A 747 5.00 -1.99 10.21
C LEU A 747 3.85 -2.09 9.22
N LEU A 748 3.01 -1.06 9.13
CA LEU A 748 1.96 -1.04 8.11
C LEU A 748 2.63 -1.00 6.72
N LEU A 749 2.40 -2.04 5.93
CA LEU A 749 2.73 -2.15 4.52
C LEU A 749 1.74 -1.27 3.76
N LYS A 750 2.26 -0.29 3.02
CA LYS A 750 1.47 0.62 2.21
C LYS A 750 1.37 0.17 0.77
#